data_AF-A0A7V4LGZ0-F1
#
_entry.id   AF-A0A7V4LGZ0-F1
#
_cell.length_a   1.000
_cell.length_b   1.000
_cell.length_c   1.000
_cell.angle_alpha   90.00
_cell.angle_beta   90.00
_cell.angle_gamma   90.00
#
_symmetry.space_group_name_H-M   'P 1'
#
loop_
_entity.id
_entity.type
_entity.pdbx_description
1 polymer ?
#
loop_
_entity_poly.entity_id
_entity_poly.type
_entity_poly.pdbx_seq_one_letter_code
_entity_poly.pdbx_strand_id
1 'polypeptide(L)'
;MRELARTDRRAKIRAAAAALLVLAGGCAAGAAAGDAGPDGRADADGVRDADAGTDPGPDPGADAGLDAEPDPGSDLPSPDGADGDGGEAEAGPWCGDFCDPFSIVLLPDTQYYTSKQSWGEGNTYRKQMQWILDHRASHNIRFVIHLGDITNNNTVEQWEIADRAHRMLDDAGVPYSVVPGNHDYLSPFSRSGTRFNDYFGPTRFAGRPWYGGHYGGGNENNVALFEVGPMRFLVLNLEYGPRKDPLCWAEDVIAAHPDRQVIVVSHCILTHGGAYDHNCPNVDYLVPGGDGETIWDELVARHSNVFLVLCGHVGDSELVPRTGHGTNLVHQMLVDYQFEAACTAAAPASCTSHCQDGTYTGNGWMRELVFHPLEGRIEARTFTVEEGNAVVFPGGRPWFFCSPTNPVGPEDHRWYPSDPCDPAHQFSFEHDLRPPAADVRTDAGRRGFTDRTVNTIGDGDQFAPRIAGRPGGDFVAVWEDDSSPADGAGNLDVMARGFAAGGCQRFAQLEVNPTTAGQQRAPAVGMAADGSFVVAWEDDNDGNGVFQIYARGFRDDGRERFAVRTVNSVAAGQQRRPAVAVAPDGRFVVAWEDDQDGDGDLQIWMRGFAADGSERFADRSVHDDDAGNRRRPALAALPDGGFIVTWEDDGDGNGYYQIHARGFGPDGAERLARWTVNRVADGQQYRPAVAADAAGGFVVLWQDDPENDGNYQIFARGFEADGRERFADFRVNQNGDGQHLAPAVSVADSGAFVAVWQDDSDGNGSYQIRARAFTAAGTERRAEWTANRFADGQQRAPDVFLERSGDSLVVVWEDDMDGNGAYQILAGGLDLPP
;
A
#
# COMPACT_ATOMS: atom_id res chain seq x y z
N MET A 1 45.10 30.59 -30.67
CA MET A 1 45.02 30.48 -29.19
C MET A 1 43.76 29.74 -28.75
N ARG A 2 42.57 30.37 -28.67
CA ARG A 2 41.33 29.68 -28.19
C ARG A 2 40.97 28.40 -28.97
N GLU A 3 41.20 28.40 -30.28
CA GLU A 3 40.91 27.26 -31.15
C GLU A 3 41.85 26.05 -30.90
N LEU A 4 43.16 26.30 -30.73
CA LEU A 4 44.15 25.30 -30.31
C LEU A 4 43.80 24.67 -28.94
N ALA A 5 43.22 25.43 -28.02
CA ALA A 5 42.74 24.90 -26.75
C ALA A 5 41.51 23.98 -26.94
N ARG A 6 40.66 24.21 -27.94
CA ARG A 6 39.54 23.31 -28.28
C ARG A 6 40.03 22.00 -28.92
N THR A 7 41.05 22.03 -29.79
CA THR A 7 41.65 20.81 -30.35
C THR A 7 42.41 20.00 -29.31
N ASP A 8 43.17 20.64 -28.42
CA ASP A 8 43.85 19.97 -27.30
C ASP A 8 42.84 19.34 -26.31
N ARG A 9 41.71 20.01 -26.02
CA ARG A 9 40.62 19.42 -25.22
C ARG A 9 40.00 18.20 -25.94
N ARG A 10 39.74 18.26 -27.25
CA ARG A 10 39.25 17.09 -28.04
C ARG A 10 40.26 15.94 -28.12
N ALA A 11 41.56 16.22 -28.17
CA ALA A 11 42.60 15.19 -28.10
C ALA A 11 42.62 14.51 -26.71
N LYS A 12 42.49 15.31 -25.64
CA LYS A 12 42.40 14.81 -24.26
C LYS A 12 41.12 14.02 -24.00
N ILE A 13 39.98 14.40 -24.59
CA ILE A 13 38.74 13.63 -24.55
C ILE A 13 38.93 12.26 -25.22
N ARG A 14 39.58 12.19 -26.40
CA ARG A 14 39.90 10.89 -27.03
C ARG A 14 40.89 10.05 -26.21
N ALA A 15 41.86 10.68 -25.54
CA ALA A 15 42.78 9.98 -24.64
C ALA A 15 42.09 9.49 -23.35
N ALA A 16 41.13 10.25 -22.81
CA ALA A 16 40.35 9.87 -21.63
C ALA A 16 39.33 8.76 -21.95
N ALA A 17 38.64 8.83 -23.09
CA ALA A 17 37.78 7.75 -23.57
C ALA A 17 38.57 6.46 -23.84
N ALA A 18 39.78 6.58 -24.40
CA ALA A 18 40.69 5.44 -24.55
C ALA A 18 41.20 4.92 -23.20
N ALA A 19 41.40 5.78 -22.19
CA ALA A 19 41.79 5.36 -20.85
C ALA A 19 40.64 4.64 -20.11
N LEU A 20 39.39 5.08 -20.28
CA LEU A 20 38.20 4.35 -19.81
C LEU A 20 38.11 2.96 -20.46
N LEU A 21 38.30 2.86 -21.79
CA LEU A 21 38.34 1.57 -22.49
C LEU A 21 39.51 0.66 -22.05
N VAL A 22 40.63 1.23 -21.60
CA VAL A 22 41.83 0.47 -21.17
C VAL A 22 41.77 0.08 -19.67
N LEU A 23 40.82 0.63 -18.90
CA LEU A 23 40.51 0.19 -17.54
C LEU A 23 39.30 -0.76 -17.46
N ALA A 24 38.58 -1.00 -18.56
CA ALA A 24 37.49 -1.97 -18.66
C ALA A 24 38.00 -3.44 -18.75
N GLY A 25 38.81 -3.86 -17.79
CA GLY A 25 39.71 -5.01 -17.86
C GLY A 25 39.10 -6.42 -17.88
N GLY A 26 37.79 -6.57 -17.70
CA GLY A 26 37.12 -7.89 -17.63
C GLY A 26 36.76 -8.50 -18.99
N CYS A 27 35.99 -7.77 -19.81
CA CYS A 27 35.20 -8.35 -20.91
C CYS A 27 35.86 -8.28 -22.30
N ALA A 28 37.14 -7.86 -22.38
CA ALA A 28 37.81 -7.60 -23.64
C ALA A 28 38.49 -8.85 -24.26
N ALA A 29 37.74 -9.57 -25.12
CA ALA A 29 38.22 -10.50 -26.14
C ALA A 29 38.94 -11.81 -25.68
N GLY A 30 38.16 -12.86 -25.39
CA GLY A 30 38.64 -14.20 -25.02
C GLY A 30 38.61 -15.28 -26.14
N ALA A 31 38.61 -14.92 -27.43
CA ALA A 31 38.32 -15.87 -28.52
C ALA A 31 39.57 -16.43 -29.23
N ALA A 32 40.07 -17.62 -28.84
CA ALA A 32 40.71 -18.62 -29.73
C ALA A 32 41.14 -19.94 -29.06
N ALA A 33 41.11 -21.02 -29.85
CA ALA A 33 41.89 -22.27 -29.75
C ALA A 33 41.63 -23.26 -28.58
N GLY A 34 40.87 -24.32 -28.89
CA GLY A 34 40.82 -25.59 -28.16
C GLY A 34 40.56 -26.74 -29.15
N ASP A 35 41.42 -27.76 -29.14
CA ASP A 35 41.57 -28.77 -30.21
C ASP A 35 40.31 -29.61 -30.52
N ALA A 36 40.15 -30.03 -31.78
CA ALA A 36 39.05 -30.90 -32.22
C ALA A 36 39.58 -32.27 -32.69
N GLY A 37 39.25 -33.32 -31.92
CA GLY A 37 39.60 -34.72 -32.20
C GLY A 37 38.39 -35.66 -32.04
N PRO A 38 38.36 -36.85 -32.68
CA PRO A 38 37.14 -37.24 -33.40
C PRO A 38 36.42 -38.53 -32.92
N ASP A 39 35.34 -38.83 -33.66
CA ASP A 39 34.58 -40.09 -33.76
C ASP A 39 33.58 -40.45 -32.65
N GLY A 40 32.31 -40.58 -33.04
CA GLY A 40 31.19 -41.00 -32.17
C GLY A 40 29.84 -41.08 -32.91
N ARG A 41 29.61 -42.15 -33.69
CA ARG A 41 28.31 -42.45 -34.36
C ARG A 41 27.21 -42.79 -33.31
N ALA A 42 25.91 -42.78 -33.58
CA ALA A 42 25.20 -42.97 -34.86
C ALA A 42 23.73 -42.46 -34.82
N ASP A 43 23.05 -42.44 -35.99
CA ASP A 43 21.66 -42.83 -36.33
C ASP A 43 20.50 -42.58 -35.31
N ALA A 44 19.25 -42.21 -35.66
CA ALA A 44 18.51 -41.73 -36.86
C ALA A 44 17.15 -41.15 -36.34
N ASP A 45 16.20 -40.56 -37.08
CA ASP A 45 15.88 -40.36 -38.52
C ASP A 45 15.45 -38.85 -38.68
N GLY A 46 14.60 -38.31 -39.57
CA GLY A 46 13.81 -38.79 -40.71
C GLY A 46 13.09 -37.64 -41.46
N VAL A 47 12.91 -37.81 -42.77
CA VAL A 47 12.76 -36.73 -43.78
C VAL A 47 11.30 -36.33 -44.09
N ARG A 48 11.02 -35.02 -44.29
CA ARG A 48 10.20 -34.35 -45.37
C ARG A 48 9.94 -32.86 -45.02
N ASP A 49 10.12 -31.86 -45.91
CA ASP A 49 9.47 -31.56 -47.21
C ASP A 49 7.95 -31.26 -47.08
N ALA A 50 7.31 -30.26 -47.72
CA ALA A 50 7.66 -29.01 -48.42
C ALA A 50 6.32 -28.21 -48.61
N ASP A 51 6.16 -27.01 -49.19
CA ASP A 51 7.04 -26.12 -49.99
C ASP A 51 6.55 -24.64 -49.93
N ALA A 52 7.19 -23.75 -50.70
CA ALA A 52 7.07 -22.29 -50.85
C ALA A 52 5.92 -21.71 -51.74
N GLY A 53 5.79 -20.36 -51.74
CA GLY A 53 5.00 -19.53 -52.69
C GLY A 53 4.13 -18.47 -51.98
N THR A 54 4.24 -17.12 -52.07
CA THR A 54 4.52 -16.08 -53.12
C THR A 54 3.26 -15.43 -53.74
N ASP A 55 3.22 -14.09 -53.61
CA ASP A 55 2.26 -13.04 -54.08
C ASP A 55 2.06 -12.98 -55.63
N PRO A 56 1.15 -12.18 -56.29
CA PRO A 56 0.49 -10.92 -55.84
C PRO A 56 -0.99 -10.62 -56.23
N GLY A 57 -1.50 -9.45 -55.80
CA GLY A 57 -2.86 -8.89 -56.03
C GLY A 57 -3.18 -8.32 -57.44
N PRO A 58 -4.30 -7.57 -57.64
CA PRO A 58 -4.41 -6.16 -57.20
C PRO A 58 -5.84 -5.59 -56.86
N ASP A 59 -5.92 -4.28 -56.54
CA ASP A 59 -7.11 -3.44 -56.26
C ASP A 59 -7.70 -2.72 -57.52
N PRO A 60 -8.91 -2.08 -57.48
CA PRO A 60 -8.95 -0.59 -57.62
C PRO A 60 -10.18 0.19 -57.03
N GLY A 61 -9.93 1.17 -56.13
CA GLY A 61 -10.60 2.52 -56.03
C GLY A 61 -12.08 2.64 -55.56
N ALA A 62 -12.75 3.81 -55.41
CA ALA A 62 -12.45 5.27 -55.49
C ALA A 62 -13.77 6.08 -55.16
N ASP A 63 -13.91 7.39 -54.86
CA ASP A 63 -13.07 8.53 -54.41
C ASP A 63 -13.97 9.81 -54.12
N ALA A 64 -13.41 10.90 -53.55
CA ALA A 64 -13.77 12.35 -53.68
C ALA A 64 -14.69 13.14 -52.67
N GLY A 65 -14.28 14.42 -52.41
CA GLY A 65 -15.06 15.55 -51.81
C GLY A 65 -14.58 16.02 -50.42
N LEU A 66 -13.78 17.08 -50.18
CA LEU A 66 -13.68 18.49 -50.63
C LEU A 66 -14.73 19.49 -50.09
N ASP A 67 -14.29 20.43 -49.23
CA ASP A 67 -14.45 21.91 -49.39
C ASP A 67 -13.77 22.69 -48.23
N ALA A 68 -13.31 23.94 -48.48
CA ALA A 68 -12.69 24.85 -47.50
C ALA A 68 -12.69 26.32 -48.00
N GLU A 69 -12.66 27.31 -47.09
CA GLU A 69 -12.39 28.78 -47.21
C GLU A 69 -13.15 29.54 -46.06
N PRO A 70 -12.87 30.82 -45.72
CA PRO A 70 -11.58 31.38 -45.26
C PRO A 70 -11.75 32.26 -43.97
N ASP A 71 -10.65 32.83 -43.44
CA ASP A 71 -10.68 33.90 -42.40
C ASP A 71 -9.66 35.02 -42.76
N PRO A 72 -9.93 36.32 -42.54
CA PRO A 72 -9.15 37.42 -43.13
C PRO A 72 -8.05 37.96 -42.20
N GLY A 73 -6.97 38.46 -42.79
CA GLY A 73 -5.79 38.93 -42.04
C GLY A 73 -5.71 40.43 -41.77
N SER A 74 -4.62 40.79 -41.08
CA SER A 74 -4.02 42.13 -40.97
C SER A 74 -2.50 41.95 -41.06
N ASP A 75 -1.79 42.54 -42.03
CA ASP A 75 -1.25 43.91 -41.99
C ASP A 75 -0.38 44.17 -40.75
N LEU A 76 0.92 44.54 -40.79
CA LEU A 76 1.94 44.89 -41.82
C LEU A 76 3.33 44.89 -41.09
N PRO A 77 4.50 45.21 -41.71
CA PRO A 77 5.05 44.89 -43.04
C PRO A 77 6.50 44.29 -42.96
N SER A 78 7.06 43.83 -44.08
CA SER A 78 8.53 43.76 -44.26
C SER A 78 9.10 45.09 -44.78
N PRO A 79 10.34 45.45 -44.40
CA PRO A 79 11.36 45.64 -45.44
C PRO A 79 12.74 45.07 -45.07
N ASP A 80 13.54 44.76 -46.09
CA ASP A 80 14.91 44.25 -45.96
C ASP A 80 15.93 45.29 -45.44
N GLY A 81 17.05 44.79 -44.91
CA GLY A 81 18.34 45.49 -45.02
C GLY A 81 18.97 46.04 -43.74
N ALA A 82 19.63 45.15 -42.98
CA ALA A 82 20.70 45.54 -42.07
C ALA A 82 21.73 44.39 -41.94
N ASP A 83 22.92 44.56 -42.51
CA ASP A 83 24.03 43.62 -42.30
C ASP A 83 24.50 43.67 -40.84
N GLY A 84 24.14 42.64 -40.07
CA GLY A 84 24.58 42.45 -38.69
C GLY A 84 25.37 41.15 -38.55
N ASP A 85 26.64 41.26 -38.17
CA ASP A 85 27.48 40.12 -37.75
C ASP A 85 26.99 39.61 -36.39
N GLY A 86 25.90 38.86 -36.43
CA GLY A 86 25.26 38.19 -35.31
C GLY A 86 25.22 36.69 -35.58
N GLY A 87 26.39 36.06 -35.65
CA GLY A 87 26.50 34.62 -35.86
C GLY A 87 25.64 33.84 -34.86
N GLU A 88 24.81 32.94 -35.37
CA GLU A 88 23.92 32.11 -34.56
C GLU A 88 24.75 31.34 -33.53
N ALA A 89 24.60 31.73 -32.26
CA ALA A 89 25.11 30.96 -31.16
C ALA A 89 24.22 29.72 -31.04
N GLU A 90 24.60 28.64 -31.72
CA GLU A 90 23.97 27.33 -31.58
C GLU A 90 23.70 27.07 -30.10
N ALA A 91 22.43 26.86 -29.75
CA ALA A 91 22.04 26.61 -28.38
C ALA A 91 22.83 25.39 -27.88
N GLY A 92 23.59 25.57 -26.80
CA GLY A 92 24.39 24.50 -26.24
C GLY A 92 23.52 23.29 -25.88
N PRO A 93 24.11 22.09 -25.77
CA PRO A 93 23.37 20.91 -25.36
C PRO A 93 22.65 21.18 -24.03
N TRP A 94 21.45 20.62 -23.88
CA TRP A 94 20.54 20.95 -22.77
C TRP A 94 21.17 20.76 -21.37
N CYS A 95 22.12 19.82 -21.24
CA CYS A 95 22.91 19.54 -20.05
C CYS A 95 24.04 20.57 -19.75
N GLY A 96 24.28 21.55 -20.63
CA GLY A 96 25.26 22.62 -20.45
C GLY A 96 26.71 22.11 -20.39
N ASP A 97 27.44 22.51 -19.34
CA ASP A 97 28.79 21.98 -19.03
C ASP A 97 28.74 20.60 -18.33
N PHE A 98 27.55 20.03 -18.08
CA PHE A 98 27.34 18.78 -17.33
C PHE A 98 26.93 17.60 -18.23
N CYS A 99 27.41 17.60 -19.48
CA CYS A 99 27.10 16.59 -20.49
C CYS A 99 28.07 15.40 -20.51
N ASP A 100 29.20 15.48 -19.80
CA ASP A 100 30.11 14.35 -19.60
C ASP A 100 29.43 13.29 -18.69
N PRO A 101 29.61 11.98 -18.93
CA PRO A 101 28.97 10.94 -18.11
C PRO A 101 29.28 11.03 -16.62
N PHE A 102 28.32 10.62 -15.79
CA PHE A 102 28.44 10.56 -14.32
C PHE A 102 27.86 9.24 -13.81
N SER A 103 28.15 8.86 -12.56
CA SER A 103 27.62 7.60 -12.03
C SER A 103 27.00 7.67 -10.64
N ILE A 104 26.13 6.69 -10.37
CA ILE A 104 25.64 6.30 -9.06
C ILE A 104 26.20 4.91 -8.77
N VAL A 105 26.72 4.68 -7.56
CA VAL A 105 27.15 3.33 -7.14
C VAL A 105 26.07 2.71 -6.25
N LEU A 106 25.67 1.49 -6.59
CA LEU A 106 24.83 0.65 -5.76
C LEU A 106 25.73 -0.23 -4.89
N LEU A 107 25.49 -0.21 -3.59
CA LEU A 107 26.03 -1.14 -2.60
C LEU A 107 24.95 -2.21 -2.32
N PRO A 108 25.13 -3.46 -2.79
CA PRO A 108 24.28 -4.60 -2.46
C PRO A 108 24.25 -4.89 -0.96
N ASP A 109 23.50 -5.93 -0.57
CA ASP A 109 23.49 -6.48 0.80
C ASP A 109 24.92 -6.66 1.34
N THR A 110 25.09 -6.28 2.61
CA THR A 110 26.39 -6.23 3.30
C THR A 110 26.48 -7.10 4.54
N GLN A 111 25.46 -7.88 4.87
CA GLN A 111 25.31 -8.50 6.17
C GLN A 111 26.43 -9.47 6.52
N TYR A 112 27.01 -10.18 5.53
CA TYR A 112 28.15 -11.07 5.76
C TYR A 112 29.49 -10.34 5.89
N TYR A 113 29.64 -9.13 5.33
CA TYR A 113 30.82 -8.30 5.53
C TYR A 113 30.89 -7.68 6.93
N THR A 114 29.76 -7.55 7.61
CA THR A 114 29.68 -7.11 9.01
C THR A 114 29.65 -8.28 9.98
N SER A 115 28.96 -9.39 9.65
CA SER A 115 28.81 -10.54 10.55
C SER A 115 29.98 -11.54 10.55
N LYS A 116 30.68 -11.73 9.42
CA LYS A 116 31.71 -12.77 9.25
C LYS A 116 33.14 -12.21 9.05
N GLN A 117 33.33 -10.90 8.93
CA GLN A 117 34.64 -10.27 8.69
C GLN A 117 35.00 -9.17 9.71
N SER A 118 36.10 -9.34 10.46
CA SER A 118 36.61 -8.30 11.38
C SER A 118 37.06 -7.03 10.66
N TRP A 119 36.83 -5.85 11.26
CA TRP A 119 37.32 -4.57 10.74
C TRP A 119 38.85 -4.54 10.58
N GLY A 120 39.31 -4.29 9.36
CA GLY A 120 40.73 -4.27 8.99
C GLY A 120 40.91 -3.96 7.49
N GLU A 121 42.13 -4.01 6.97
CA GLU A 121 42.40 -3.81 5.54
C GLU A 121 41.87 -4.95 4.66
N GLY A 122 41.67 -6.13 5.25
CA GLY A 122 41.06 -7.28 4.58
C GLY A 122 39.53 -7.21 4.46
N ASN A 123 38.84 -6.36 5.22
CA ASN A 123 37.37 -6.29 5.25
C ASN A 123 36.81 -5.76 3.92
N THR A 124 35.91 -6.52 3.30
CA THR A 124 35.39 -6.23 1.96
C THR A 124 34.48 -4.99 1.92
N TYR A 125 33.68 -4.72 2.96
CA TYR A 125 32.85 -3.50 3.04
C TYR A 125 33.74 -2.24 3.07
N ARG A 126 34.86 -2.28 3.80
CA ARG A 126 35.87 -1.22 3.78
C ARG A 126 36.50 -1.05 2.38
N LYS A 127 36.75 -2.13 1.64
CA LYS A 127 37.27 -2.05 0.26
C LYS A 127 36.26 -1.45 -0.72
N GLN A 128 34.97 -1.76 -0.58
CA GLN A 128 33.89 -1.12 -1.34
C GLN A 128 33.93 0.41 -1.14
N MET A 129 33.99 0.85 0.12
CA MET A 129 34.13 2.27 0.45
C MET A 129 35.43 2.90 -0.08
N GLN A 130 36.57 2.21 0.04
CA GLN A 130 37.84 2.71 -0.48
C GLN A 130 37.83 2.85 -2.01
N TRP A 131 37.26 1.87 -2.72
CA TRP A 131 37.12 1.92 -4.18
C TRP A 131 36.30 3.14 -4.61
N ILE A 132 35.17 3.41 -3.94
CA ILE A 132 34.32 4.59 -4.19
C ILE A 132 35.12 5.88 -4.01
N LEU A 133 35.93 6.00 -2.96
CA LEU A 133 36.78 7.18 -2.72
C LEU A 133 37.85 7.35 -3.80
N ASP A 134 38.54 6.27 -4.16
CA ASP A 134 39.64 6.29 -5.13
C ASP A 134 39.15 6.60 -6.56
N HIS A 135 37.94 6.14 -6.91
CA HIS A 135 37.37 6.27 -8.26
C HIS A 135 36.39 7.46 -8.41
N ARG A 136 36.02 8.15 -7.32
CA ARG A 136 35.06 9.26 -7.31
C ARG A 136 35.27 10.28 -8.42
N ALA A 137 36.53 10.66 -8.66
CA ALA A 137 36.89 11.69 -9.64
C ALA A 137 37.02 11.18 -11.08
N SER A 138 37.40 9.92 -11.29
CA SER A 138 37.58 9.31 -12.62
C SER A 138 36.28 8.76 -13.20
N HIS A 139 35.40 8.22 -12.34
CA HIS A 139 34.06 7.75 -12.70
C HIS A 139 32.99 8.85 -12.55
N ASN A 140 33.34 10.02 -11.99
CA ASN A 140 32.43 11.14 -11.75
C ASN A 140 31.23 10.70 -10.88
N ILE A 141 31.52 9.98 -9.79
CA ILE A 141 30.52 9.40 -8.87
C ILE A 141 29.81 10.54 -8.12
N ARG A 142 28.47 10.58 -8.22
CA ARG A 142 27.62 11.63 -7.65
C ARG A 142 26.85 11.20 -6.41
N PHE A 143 26.48 9.93 -6.34
CA PHE A 143 25.68 9.40 -5.24
C PHE A 143 26.00 7.92 -5.01
N VAL A 144 25.76 7.43 -3.79
CA VAL A 144 25.86 6.01 -3.42
C VAL A 144 24.55 5.56 -2.77
N ILE A 145 23.98 4.44 -3.20
CA ILE A 145 22.74 3.89 -2.64
C ILE A 145 23.07 2.52 -2.04
N HIS A 146 22.79 2.33 -0.75
CA HIS A 146 22.86 1.02 -0.09
C HIS A 146 21.47 0.37 -0.03
N LEU A 147 21.40 -0.94 -0.30
CA LEU A 147 20.16 -1.68 -0.60
C LEU A 147 19.61 -2.54 0.55
N GLY A 148 20.05 -2.31 1.79
CA GLY A 148 19.55 -2.99 2.98
C GLY A 148 20.40 -4.18 3.44
N ASP A 149 19.99 -4.78 4.55
CA ASP A 149 20.75 -5.76 5.32
C ASP A 149 22.21 -5.29 5.56
N ILE A 150 22.30 -4.31 6.45
CA ILE A 150 23.55 -3.72 6.93
C ILE A 150 24.23 -4.70 7.90
N THR A 151 23.41 -5.43 8.66
CA THR A 151 23.80 -6.42 9.65
C THR A 151 23.02 -7.72 9.46
N ASN A 152 23.55 -8.83 9.97
CA ASN A 152 22.95 -10.18 9.85
C ASN A 152 22.14 -10.54 11.10
N ASN A 153 22.54 -10.00 12.24
CA ASN A 153 22.01 -10.35 13.56
C ASN A 153 21.82 -9.09 14.44
N ASN A 154 21.81 -7.89 13.85
CA ASN A 154 21.59 -6.62 14.54
C ASN A 154 22.47 -6.41 15.82
N THR A 155 23.72 -6.89 15.80
CA THR A 155 24.65 -6.77 16.94
C THR A 155 25.50 -5.51 16.86
N VAL A 156 25.89 -4.98 18.03
CA VAL A 156 26.70 -3.76 18.17
C VAL A 156 27.99 -3.82 17.35
N GLU A 157 28.64 -5.00 17.30
CA GLU A 157 29.87 -5.24 16.57
C GLU A 157 29.68 -5.12 15.05
N GLN A 158 28.53 -5.60 14.54
CA GLN A 158 28.19 -5.55 13.11
C GLN A 158 27.89 -4.11 12.68
N TRP A 159 27.11 -3.38 13.48
CA TRP A 159 26.86 -1.96 13.27
C TRP A 159 28.12 -1.10 13.39
N GLU A 160 29.02 -1.40 14.32
CA GLU A 160 30.32 -0.72 14.41
C GLU A 160 31.17 -0.90 13.13
N ILE A 161 31.07 -2.05 12.44
CA ILE A 161 31.77 -2.26 11.16
C ILE A 161 31.13 -1.40 10.05
N ALA A 162 29.81 -1.41 9.92
CA ALA A 162 29.08 -0.61 8.93
C ALA A 162 29.28 0.89 9.13
N ASP A 163 29.18 1.38 10.37
CA ASP A 163 29.40 2.78 10.71
C ASP A 163 30.84 3.23 10.41
N ARG A 164 31.85 2.40 10.70
CA ARG A 164 33.25 2.69 10.33
C ARG A 164 33.46 2.70 8.81
N ALA A 165 32.73 1.87 8.07
CA ALA A 165 32.76 1.87 6.61
C ALA A 165 32.16 3.17 6.05
N HIS A 166 30.91 3.49 6.40
CA HIS A 166 30.23 4.70 5.93
C HIS A 166 30.87 6.01 6.43
N ARG A 167 31.57 5.99 7.58
CA ARG A 167 32.36 7.15 8.03
C ARG A 167 33.43 7.59 7.02
N MET A 168 33.92 6.69 6.18
CA MET A 168 34.83 7.03 5.07
C MET A 168 34.15 7.93 4.02
N LEU A 169 32.85 7.74 3.76
CA LEU A 169 32.04 8.60 2.89
C LEU A 169 31.69 9.93 3.58
N ASP A 170 31.35 9.87 4.88
CA ASP A 170 31.03 11.04 5.70
C ASP A 170 32.18 12.07 5.74
N ASP A 171 33.40 11.61 5.99
CA ASP A 171 34.62 12.43 6.10
C ASP A 171 35.04 12.99 4.74
N ALA A 172 34.84 12.21 3.66
CA ALA A 172 35.10 12.64 2.28
C ALA A 172 33.97 13.51 1.69
N GLY A 173 32.83 13.64 2.37
CA GLY A 173 31.64 14.32 1.87
C GLY A 173 31.12 13.71 0.56
N VAL A 174 31.07 12.38 0.47
CA VAL A 174 30.38 11.66 -0.62
C VAL A 174 28.89 11.58 -0.27
N PRO A 175 27.98 12.05 -1.15
CA PRO A 175 26.55 11.87 -0.96
C PRO A 175 26.15 10.40 -1.00
N TYR A 176 25.36 9.96 -0.02
CA TYR A 176 24.81 8.60 0.01
C TYR A 176 23.45 8.52 0.73
N SER A 177 22.70 7.46 0.46
CA SER A 177 21.54 7.01 1.22
C SER A 177 21.68 5.54 1.63
N VAL A 178 20.84 5.13 2.57
CA VAL A 178 20.82 3.79 3.16
C VAL A 178 19.40 3.47 3.62
N VAL A 179 19.05 2.18 3.59
CA VAL A 179 17.77 1.60 3.99
C VAL A 179 18.04 0.41 4.92
N PRO A 180 17.18 0.07 5.91
CA PRO A 180 17.29 -1.16 6.68
C PRO A 180 16.71 -2.37 5.92
N GLY A 181 17.33 -3.53 6.06
CA GLY A 181 16.72 -4.82 5.68
C GLY A 181 16.06 -5.53 6.86
N ASN A 182 15.61 -6.77 6.68
CA ASN A 182 14.97 -7.55 7.75
C ASN A 182 15.95 -8.05 8.82
N HIS A 183 17.22 -8.31 8.48
CA HIS A 183 18.24 -8.72 9.45
C HIS A 183 18.74 -7.56 10.33
N ASP A 184 18.34 -6.31 10.02
CA ASP A 184 18.57 -5.11 10.82
C ASP A 184 17.55 -4.91 11.97
N TYR A 185 16.64 -5.87 12.22
CA TYR A 185 15.68 -5.88 13.34
C TYR A 185 16.00 -7.00 14.35
N LEU A 186 15.75 -6.79 15.65
CA LEU A 186 16.15 -7.74 16.73
C LEU A 186 15.24 -8.97 16.88
N SER A 187 14.01 -8.89 16.38
CA SER A 187 12.94 -9.85 16.62
C SER A 187 11.90 -9.71 15.53
N PRO A 188 11.14 -10.78 15.19
CA PRO A 188 9.85 -10.61 14.55
C PRO A 188 8.91 -9.70 15.36
N PHE A 189 7.80 -9.29 14.77
CA PHE A 189 6.73 -8.45 15.34
C PHE A 189 7.05 -6.97 15.57
N SER A 190 8.31 -6.56 15.81
CA SER A 190 8.60 -5.18 16.24
C SER A 190 9.65 -4.41 15.44
N ARG A 191 9.19 -3.33 14.80
CA ARG A 191 10.05 -2.27 14.21
C ARG A 191 10.91 -1.54 15.24
N SER A 192 10.51 -1.47 16.52
CA SER A 192 11.33 -0.84 17.57
C SER A 192 12.54 -1.69 17.98
N GLY A 193 12.66 -2.91 17.46
CA GLY A 193 13.83 -3.76 17.62
C GLY A 193 15.05 -3.38 16.77
N THR A 194 14.98 -2.42 15.85
CA THR A 194 16.16 -2.03 15.06
C THR A 194 17.15 -1.16 15.83
N ARG A 195 18.45 -1.31 15.57
CA ARG A 195 19.49 -0.35 15.97
C ARG A 195 19.84 0.65 14.86
N PHE A 196 19.17 0.59 13.71
CA PHE A 196 19.48 1.45 12.56
C PHE A 196 19.63 2.93 12.95
N ASN A 197 18.75 3.46 13.81
CA ASN A 197 18.82 4.85 14.26
C ASN A 197 19.98 5.17 15.22
N ASP A 198 20.58 4.20 15.92
CA ASP A 198 21.77 4.41 16.76
C ASP A 198 22.99 4.83 15.90
N TYR A 199 23.05 4.37 14.64
CA TYR A 199 24.21 4.50 13.75
C TYR A 199 23.92 5.29 12.47
N PHE A 200 22.71 5.23 11.94
CA PHE A 200 22.24 5.85 10.70
C PHE A 200 20.97 6.69 10.89
N GLY A 201 20.68 7.11 12.13
CA GLY A 201 19.56 8.01 12.42
C GLY A 201 19.74 9.42 11.87
N PRO A 202 18.70 10.28 11.96
CA PRO A 202 18.68 11.60 11.32
C PRO A 202 19.84 12.53 11.74
N THR A 203 20.40 12.32 12.93
CA THR A 203 21.55 13.08 13.47
C THR A 203 22.84 12.93 12.66
N ARG A 204 23.04 11.83 11.93
CA ARG A 204 24.19 11.62 11.02
C ARG A 204 24.08 12.45 9.75
N PHE A 205 22.86 12.60 9.24
CA PHE A 205 22.55 13.25 7.97
C PHE A 205 22.12 14.73 8.14
N ALA A 206 21.82 15.16 9.36
CA ALA A 206 21.47 16.54 9.70
C ALA A 206 22.51 17.56 9.17
N GLY A 207 22.08 18.47 8.31
CA GLY A 207 22.94 19.49 7.70
C GLY A 207 23.80 19.00 6.52
N ARG A 208 23.71 17.72 6.11
CA ARG A 208 24.25 17.28 4.82
C ARG A 208 23.39 17.89 3.69
N PRO A 209 23.99 18.51 2.66
CA PRO A 209 23.24 19.26 1.64
C PRO A 209 22.40 18.37 0.70
N TRP A 210 22.56 17.05 0.78
CA TRP A 210 21.76 16.08 0.03
C TRP A 210 20.63 15.45 0.86
N TYR A 211 20.48 15.77 2.15
CA TYR A 211 19.46 15.16 2.99
C TYR A 211 18.14 15.94 2.90
N GLY A 212 17.11 15.33 2.32
CA GLY A 212 15.79 15.94 2.12
C GLY A 212 14.85 15.81 3.32
N GLY A 213 15.11 14.86 4.23
CA GLY A 213 14.30 14.59 5.41
C GLY A 213 13.94 13.12 5.58
N HIS A 214 13.04 12.84 6.50
CA HIS A 214 12.63 11.48 6.88
C HIS A 214 11.17 11.44 7.38
N TYR A 215 10.61 10.24 7.48
CA TYR A 215 9.30 10.02 8.12
C TYR A 215 9.44 9.86 9.64
N GLY A 216 8.45 10.36 10.40
CA GLY A 216 8.40 10.17 11.85
C GLY A 216 9.64 10.68 12.60
N GLY A 217 10.12 9.92 13.58
CA GLY A 217 11.32 10.26 14.38
C GLY A 217 12.62 9.55 13.95
N GLY A 218 12.54 8.59 13.03
CA GLY A 218 13.66 7.75 12.60
C GLY A 218 14.01 7.96 11.12
N ASN A 219 15.12 7.38 10.66
CA ASN A 219 15.64 7.54 9.30
C ASN A 219 15.39 6.31 8.40
N GLU A 220 14.65 5.30 8.86
CA GLU A 220 14.34 4.07 8.11
C GLU A 220 13.62 4.35 6.79
N ASN A 221 12.83 5.43 6.76
CA ASN A 221 12.23 5.99 5.54
C ASN A 221 12.79 7.41 5.36
N ASN A 222 13.56 7.65 4.31
CA ASN A 222 14.32 8.89 4.13
C ASN A 222 14.47 9.35 2.68
N VAL A 223 14.59 10.67 2.51
CA VAL A 223 14.74 11.32 1.21
C VAL A 223 16.17 11.84 1.07
N ALA A 224 16.81 11.53 -0.06
CA ALA A 224 18.01 12.22 -0.51
C ALA A 224 17.77 12.96 -1.83
N LEU A 225 18.36 14.14 -1.97
CA LEU A 225 18.24 15.03 -3.12
C LEU A 225 19.64 15.34 -3.68
N PHE A 226 19.85 15.19 -4.98
CA PHE A 226 21.08 15.63 -5.63
C PHE A 226 20.83 16.15 -7.04
N GLU A 227 21.79 16.93 -7.56
CA GLU A 227 21.69 17.59 -8.86
C GLU A 227 23.01 17.48 -9.64
N VAL A 228 22.91 17.34 -10.96
CA VAL A 228 24.03 17.27 -11.90
C VAL A 228 23.75 18.26 -13.04
N GLY A 229 24.14 19.52 -12.81
CA GLY A 229 23.75 20.61 -13.71
C GLY A 229 22.24 20.83 -13.68
N PRO A 230 21.52 20.74 -14.82
CA PRO A 230 20.06 20.83 -14.84
C PRO A 230 19.35 19.52 -14.45
N MET A 231 20.06 18.40 -14.34
CA MET A 231 19.48 17.09 -13.99
C MET A 231 19.21 17.04 -12.48
N ARG A 232 17.97 16.76 -12.08
CA ARG A 232 17.54 16.74 -10.67
C ARG A 232 16.99 15.37 -10.29
N PHE A 233 17.47 14.87 -9.17
CA PHE A 233 17.10 13.54 -8.66
C PHE A 233 16.54 13.62 -7.24
N LEU A 234 15.70 12.65 -6.93
CA LEU A 234 15.19 12.33 -5.59
C LEU A 234 15.38 10.82 -5.40
N VAL A 235 16.06 10.42 -4.32
CA VAL A 235 16.16 9.03 -3.88
C VAL A 235 15.27 8.88 -2.66
N LEU A 236 14.19 8.13 -2.80
CA LEU A 236 13.24 7.80 -1.75
C LEU A 236 13.58 6.40 -1.22
N ASN A 237 13.98 6.32 0.04
CA ASN A 237 14.31 5.09 0.73
C ASN A 237 13.15 4.74 1.66
N LEU A 238 12.68 3.48 1.63
CA LEU A 238 11.51 2.98 2.35
C LEU A 238 11.88 1.76 3.18
N GLU A 239 11.42 1.71 4.43
CA GLU A 239 11.64 0.61 5.38
C GLU A 239 11.27 -0.76 4.78
N TYR A 240 11.93 -1.84 5.23
CA TYR A 240 11.54 -3.21 4.87
C TYR A 240 10.04 -3.45 5.09
N GLY A 241 9.35 -3.88 4.03
CA GLY A 241 7.90 -4.08 3.97
C GLY A 241 7.12 -2.83 4.41
N PRO A 242 7.11 -1.72 3.65
CA PRO A 242 6.75 -0.40 4.18
C PRO A 242 5.27 -0.29 4.58
N ARG A 243 5.01 0.28 5.77
CA ARG A 243 3.65 0.53 6.25
C ARG A 243 2.92 1.58 5.40
N LYS A 244 1.59 1.58 5.54
CA LYS A 244 0.70 2.50 4.84
C LYS A 244 1.02 4.00 5.07
N ASP A 245 1.27 4.43 6.31
CA ASP A 245 1.58 5.85 6.58
C ASP A 245 2.92 6.33 5.97
N PRO A 246 4.04 5.56 6.04
CA PRO A 246 5.23 5.80 5.21
C PRO A 246 4.96 5.87 3.70
N LEU A 247 4.11 5.01 3.14
CA LEU A 247 3.74 5.07 1.71
C LEU A 247 2.98 6.37 1.38
N CYS A 248 2.07 6.81 2.26
CA CYS A 248 1.37 8.09 2.09
C CYS A 248 2.32 9.30 2.21
N TRP A 249 3.26 9.28 3.15
CA TRP A 249 4.32 10.31 3.25
C TRP A 249 5.20 10.34 2.01
N ALA A 250 5.52 9.18 1.44
CA ALA A 250 6.25 9.08 0.18
C ALA A 250 5.46 9.66 -1.01
N GLU A 251 4.16 9.42 -1.07
CA GLU A 251 3.25 9.97 -2.08
C GLU A 251 3.23 11.52 -2.03
N ASP A 252 3.14 12.09 -0.82
CA ASP A 252 3.27 13.54 -0.57
C ASP A 252 4.67 14.08 -0.95
N VAL A 253 5.74 13.34 -0.62
CA VAL A 253 7.13 13.70 -0.97
C VAL A 253 7.33 13.76 -2.47
N ILE A 254 6.81 12.78 -3.23
CA ILE A 254 6.94 12.77 -4.70
C ILE A 254 6.12 13.91 -5.31
N ALA A 255 4.87 14.10 -4.87
CA ALA A 255 4.00 15.19 -5.33
C ALA A 255 4.58 16.59 -5.03
N ALA A 256 5.37 16.74 -3.97
CA ALA A 256 6.08 17.98 -3.65
C ALA A 256 7.34 18.24 -4.53
N HIS A 257 7.80 17.26 -5.29
CA HIS A 257 9.01 17.34 -6.13
C HIS A 257 8.77 16.96 -7.61
N PRO A 258 7.80 17.58 -8.31
CA PRO A 258 7.45 17.24 -9.69
C PRO A 258 8.54 17.58 -10.72
N ASP A 259 9.61 18.29 -10.33
CA ASP A 259 10.75 18.64 -11.16
C ASP A 259 11.94 17.66 -11.03
N ARG A 260 11.77 16.54 -10.30
CA ARG A 260 12.82 15.56 -10.02
C ARG A 260 12.49 14.19 -10.59
N GLN A 261 13.51 13.53 -11.14
CA GLN A 261 13.45 12.11 -11.48
C GLN A 261 13.58 11.29 -10.19
N VAL A 262 12.60 10.43 -9.92
CA VAL A 262 12.50 9.68 -8.66
C VAL A 262 13.06 8.26 -8.81
N ILE A 263 13.95 7.92 -7.88
CA ILE A 263 14.47 6.58 -7.61
C ILE A 263 13.83 6.09 -6.30
N VAL A 264 13.14 4.96 -6.32
CA VAL A 264 12.57 4.34 -5.12
C VAL A 264 13.44 3.15 -4.68
N VAL A 265 13.68 3.02 -3.39
CA VAL A 265 14.56 2.01 -2.80
C VAL A 265 13.87 1.38 -1.60
N SER A 266 13.73 0.05 -1.61
CA SER A 266 13.41 -0.74 -0.41
C SER A 266 14.15 -2.07 -0.48
N HIS A 267 14.43 -2.69 0.67
CA HIS A 267 15.30 -3.87 0.71
C HIS A 267 14.74 -5.06 -0.09
N CYS A 268 13.44 -5.34 0.02
CA CYS A 268 12.79 -6.46 -0.68
C CYS A 268 11.63 -5.94 -1.54
N ILE A 269 11.64 -6.26 -2.84
CA ILE A 269 10.59 -5.89 -3.82
C ILE A 269 10.42 -6.99 -4.88
N LEU A 270 11.53 -7.54 -5.41
CA LEU A 270 11.54 -8.50 -6.51
C LEU A 270 12.07 -9.87 -6.10
N THR A 271 11.54 -10.93 -6.71
CA THR A 271 12.07 -12.30 -6.63
C THR A 271 13.09 -12.59 -7.74
N HIS A 272 13.70 -13.78 -7.67
CA HIS A 272 14.31 -14.44 -8.84
C HIS A 272 13.37 -14.37 -10.05
N GLY A 273 13.88 -14.01 -11.23
CA GLY A 273 13.04 -13.84 -12.43
C GLY A 273 12.17 -12.57 -12.45
N GLY A 274 12.28 -11.69 -11.45
CA GLY A 274 11.68 -10.36 -11.47
C GLY A 274 10.16 -10.26 -11.29
N ALA A 275 9.52 -11.31 -10.76
CA ALA A 275 8.19 -11.19 -10.17
C ALA A 275 8.24 -10.37 -8.87
N TYR A 276 7.08 -9.99 -8.32
CA TYR A 276 7.05 -9.34 -7.00
C TYR A 276 7.21 -10.33 -5.87
N ASP A 277 7.96 -9.95 -4.84
CA ASP A 277 8.08 -10.76 -3.64
C ASP A 277 6.90 -10.49 -2.70
N HIS A 278 6.00 -11.46 -2.63
CA HIS A 278 4.84 -11.50 -1.74
C HIS A 278 5.16 -12.13 -0.38
N ASN A 279 6.35 -12.72 -0.22
CA ASN A 279 6.85 -13.23 1.07
C ASN A 279 7.53 -12.13 1.89
N CYS A 280 7.50 -10.87 1.45
CA CYS A 280 7.99 -9.72 2.22
C CYS A 280 6.79 -8.84 2.62
N PRO A 281 6.56 -8.55 3.91
CA PRO A 281 7.23 -9.08 5.11
C PRO A 281 6.93 -10.58 5.34
N ASN A 282 7.96 -11.38 5.65
CA ASN A 282 7.84 -12.82 5.84
C ASN A 282 7.28 -13.19 7.23
N VAL A 283 6.67 -14.37 7.36
CA VAL A 283 6.21 -14.94 8.66
C VAL A 283 7.34 -15.19 9.66
N ASP A 284 8.60 -15.29 9.21
CA ASP A 284 9.76 -15.35 10.11
C ASP A 284 10.15 -13.98 10.72
N TYR A 285 9.61 -12.88 10.19
CA TYR A 285 9.90 -11.51 10.62
C TYR A 285 8.66 -10.69 11.01
N LEU A 286 7.46 -11.04 10.54
CA LEU A 286 6.14 -10.49 10.92
C LEU A 286 6.14 -8.99 11.23
N VAL A 287 6.67 -8.19 10.29
CA VAL A 287 6.72 -6.73 10.43
C VAL A 287 5.59 -6.11 9.60
N PRO A 288 4.46 -5.67 10.17
CA PRO A 288 3.28 -5.30 9.36
C PRO A 288 3.58 -4.19 8.35
N GLY A 289 3.16 -4.39 7.09
CA GLY A 289 3.33 -3.45 5.98
C GLY A 289 3.26 -4.11 4.60
N GLY A 290 3.39 -3.31 3.54
CA GLY A 290 3.21 -3.72 2.15
C GLY A 290 4.31 -4.62 1.60
N ASP A 291 3.96 -5.41 0.58
CA ASP A 291 4.87 -6.26 -0.20
C ASP A 291 5.37 -5.56 -1.49
N GLY A 292 6.11 -6.28 -2.34
CA GLY A 292 6.63 -5.73 -3.59
C GLY A 292 5.56 -5.20 -4.55
N GLU A 293 4.39 -5.86 -4.62
CA GLU A 293 3.26 -5.41 -5.44
C GLU A 293 2.52 -4.24 -4.79
N THR A 294 2.44 -4.21 -3.46
CA THR A 294 1.89 -3.09 -2.69
C THR A 294 2.68 -1.81 -2.95
N ILE A 295 4.02 -1.86 -2.90
CA ILE A 295 4.89 -0.71 -3.23
C ILE A 295 4.64 -0.22 -4.66
N TRP A 296 4.35 -1.14 -5.58
CA TRP A 296 4.00 -0.81 -6.96
C TRP A 296 2.65 -0.11 -7.06
N ASP A 297 1.57 -0.75 -6.63
CA ASP A 297 0.19 -0.28 -6.83
C ASP A 297 -0.20 0.89 -5.93
N GLU A 298 0.44 1.05 -4.77
CA GLU A 298 0.16 2.17 -3.85
C GLU A 298 1.01 3.42 -4.10
N LEU A 299 2.15 3.31 -4.80
CA LEU A 299 3.12 4.40 -4.92
C LEU A 299 3.76 4.47 -6.30
N VAL A 300 4.59 3.49 -6.67
CA VAL A 300 5.48 3.59 -7.84
C VAL A 300 4.70 3.75 -9.15
N ALA A 301 3.61 3.00 -9.34
CA ALA A 301 2.81 3.05 -10.54
C ALA A 301 2.05 4.38 -10.70
N ARG A 302 1.81 5.11 -9.60
CA ARG A 302 0.90 6.26 -9.55
C ARG A 302 1.52 7.56 -10.03
N HIS A 303 2.85 7.67 -10.03
CA HIS A 303 3.59 8.91 -10.33
C HIS A 303 4.38 8.79 -11.64
N SER A 304 4.30 9.81 -12.50
CA SER A 304 4.94 9.80 -13.81
C SER A 304 6.42 10.20 -13.79
N ASN A 305 6.90 10.79 -12.68
CA ASN A 305 8.30 11.17 -12.49
C ASN A 305 9.19 10.05 -11.88
N VAL A 306 8.60 8.92 -11.48
CA VAL A 306 9.34 7.72 -11.07
C VAL A 306 9.84 6.97 -12.31
N PHE A 307 11.12 6.59 -12.31
CA PHE A 307 11.75 5.89 -13.44
C PHE A 307 12.60 4.68 -13.02
N LEU A 308 12.96 4.57 -11.74
CA LEU A 308 13.88 3.54 -11.24
C LEU A 308 13.42 3.02 -9.87
N VAL A 309 13.42 1.70 -9.71
CA VAL A 309 13.20 0.99 -8.44
C VAL A 309 14.39 0.08 -8.17
N LEU A 310 14.89 0.05 -6.94
CA LEU A 310 16.08 -0.71 -6.53
C LEU A 310 15.80 -1.55 -5.28
N CYS A 311 16.23 -2.81 -5.29
CA CYS A 311 16.14 -3.73 -4.14
C CYS A 311 17.30 -4.74 -4.07
N GLY A 312 17.43 -5.39 -2.92
CA GLY A 312 18.30 -6.55 -2.67
C GLY A 312 17.44 -7.71 -2.13
N HIS A 313 17.82 -8.27 -0.98
CA HIS A 313 17.14 -9.38 -0.26
C HIS A 313 17.21 -10.74 -0.96
N VAL A 314 16.80 -10.81 -2.22
CA VAL A 314 16.79 -12.05 -3.01
C VAL A 314 18.07 -12.08 -3.85
N GLY A 315 18.95 -13.03 -3.55
CA GLY A 315 20.29 -13.19 -4.16
C GLY A 315 20.28 -13.51 -5.65
N ASP A 316 19.93 -12.51 -6.46
CA ASP A 316 19.83 -12.52 -7.91
C ASP A 316 20.24 -11.16 -8.52
N SER A 317 20.23 -11.06 -9.85
CA SER A 317 20.55 -9.83 -10.59
C SER A 317 19.62 -9.64 -11.79
N GLU A 318 18.50 -8.94 -11.58
CA GLU A 318 17.44 -8.77 -12.56
C GLU A 318 17.22 -7.32 -13.02
N LEU A 319 16.61 -7.16 -14.20
CA LEU A 319 16.07 -5.90 -14.72
C LEU A 319 14.66 -6.14 -15.31
N VAL A 320 13.64 -5.55 -14.69
CA VAL A 320 12.26 -5.60 -15.18
C VAL A 320 11.73 -4.20 -15.47
N PRO A 321 11.55 -3.81 -16.74
CA PRO A 321 10.81 -2.60 -17.08
C PRO A 321 9.30 -2.83 -16.94
N ARG A 322 8.58 -1.96 -16.22
CA ARG A 322 7.11 -1.97 -16.12
C ARG A 322 6.53 -0.58 -16.38
N THR A 323 5.35 -0.50 -16.97
CA THR A 323 4.70 0.77 -17.32
C THR A 323 3.81 1.26 -16.18
N GLY A 324 4.08 2.46 -15.66
CA GLY A 324 3.23 3.14 -14.68
C GLY A 324 1.90 3.62 -15.26
N HIS A 325 0.97 3.98 -14.39
CA HIS A 325 -0.35 4.51 -14.76
C HIS A 325 -0.25 5.85 -15.52
N GLY A 326 0.81 6.63 -15.27
CA GLY A 326 1.17 7.83 -16.03
C GLY A 326 1.87 7.56 -17.38
N THR A 327 1.89 6.30 -17.86
CA THR A 327 2.58 5.78 -19.05
C THR A 327 4.11 5.91 -19.08
N ASN A 328 4.71 6.35 -17.98
CA ASN A 328 6.15 6.28 -17.71
C ASN A 328 6.66 4.84 -17.67
N LEU A 329 7.89 4.62 -18.15
CA LEU A 329 8.58 3.35 -18.00
C LEU A 329 9.40 3.37 -16.71
N VAL A 330 9.14 2.42 -15.83
CA VAL A 330 9.86 2.25 -14.56
C VAL A 330 10.75 1.03 -14.68
N HIS A 331 12.06 1.24 -14.59
CA HIS A 331 13.06 0.17 -14.57
C HIS A 331 13.22 -0.33 -13.14
N GLN A 332 12.87 -1.58 -12.87
CA GLN A 332 13.04 -2.19 -11.55
C GLN A 332 14.26 -3.11 -11.57
N MET A 333 15.15 -2.99 -10.58
CA MET A 333 16.38 -3.78 -10.51
C MET A 333 16.52 -4.49 -9.17
N LEU A 334 16.81 -5.79 -9.25
CA LEU A 334 17.29 -6.61 -8.15
C LEU A 334 18.81 -6.67 -8.23
N VAL A 335 19.50 -6.40 -7.13
CA VAL A 335 20.97 -6.34 -7.09
C VAL A 335 21.50 -6.90 -5.77
N ASP A 336 21.57 -8.23 -5.68
CA ASP A 336 22.10 -8.92 -4.51
C ASP A 336 23.09 -10.04 -4.88
N TYR A 337 24.22 -10.05 -4.18
CA TYR A 337 25.33 -10.99 -4.35
C TYR A 337 25.80 -11.58 -3.01
N GLN A 338 24.97 -11.51 -1.95
CA GLN A 338 25.35 -11.88 -0.58
C GLN A 338 25.86 -13.32 -0.42
N PHE A 339 25.30 -14.27 -1.19
CA PHE A 339 25.57 -15.70 -1.04
C PHE A 339 26.94 -16.15 -1.57
N GLU A 340 27.65 -15.28 -2.29
CA GLU A 340 29.01 -15.58 -2.76
C GLU A 340 29.99 -15.76 -1.59
N ALA A 341 31.04 -16.56 -1.82
CA ALA A 341 32.17 -16.69 -0.90
C ALA A 341 33.52 -16.69 -1.63
N ALA A 342 34.60 -16.49 -0.87
CA ALA A 342 35.96 -16.61 -1.37
C ALA A 342 36.30 -18.07 -1.75
N CYS A 343 36.55 -18.35 -3.03
CA CYS A 343 36.97 -19.68 -3.48
C CYS A 343 38.50 -19.79 -3.62
N THR A 344 39.10 -20.77 -2.95
CA THR A 344 40.55 -21.00 -3.04
C THR A 344 40.93 -21.85 -4.25
N ALA A 345 41.94 -21.42 -5.00
CA ALA A 345 42.50 -22.19 -6.13
C ALA A 345 43.03 -23.59 -5.74
N ALA A 346 43.27 -23.83 -4.44
CA ALA A 346 43.70 -25.12 -3.91
C ALA A 346 42.56 -26.14 -3.72
N ALA A 347 41.30 -25.69 -3.70
CA ALA A 347 40.13 -26.54 -3.55
C ALA A 347 38.96 -26.10 -4.46
N PRO A 348 39.05 -26.24 -5.80
CA PRO A 348 38.01 -25.75 -6.73
C PRO A 348 36.59 -26.28 -6.48
N ALA A 349 36.44 -27.45 -5.85
CA ALA A 349 35.13 -27.97 -5.45
C ALA A 349 34.41 -27.07 -4.42
N SER A 350 35.15 -26.30 -3.62
CA SER A 350 34.58 -25.29 -2.71
C SER A 350 33.98 -24.08 -3.44
N CYS A 351 34.26 -23.90 -4.74
CA CYS A 351 33.56 -22.89 -5.54
C CYS A 351 32.09 -23.27 -5.78
N THR A 352 31.72 -24.56 -5.71
CA THR A 352 30.34 -25.01 -5.94
C THR A 352 29.57 -25.23 -4.64
N SER A 353 30.24 -25.69 -3.56
CA SER A 353 29.52 -26.04 -2.31
C SER A 353 29.05 -24.85 -1.48
N HIS A 354 29.76 -23.71 -1.52
CA HIS A 354 29.49 -22.61 -0.58
C HIS A 354 28.10 -21.98 -0.73
N CYS A 355 27.54 -22.01 -1.96
CA CYS A 355 26.17 -21.56 -2.23
C CYS A 355 25.11 -22.46 -1.57
N GLN A 356 25.46 -23.69 -1.16
CA GLN A 356 24.55 -24.68 -0.58
C GLN A 356 24.68 -24.84 0.94
N ASP A 357 25.83 -24.47 1.53
CA ASP A 357 26.21 -24.85 2.90
C ASP A 357 26.19 -23.71 3.95
N GLY A 358 25.81 -22.49 3.56
CA GLY A 358 25.73 -21.33 4.45
C GLY A 358 27.06 -20.59 4.70
N THR A 359 28.15 -21.00 4.06
CA THR A 359 29.49 -20.41 4.26
C THR A 359 29.70 -19.06 3.55
N TYR A 360 28.62 -18.44 3.04
CA TYR A 360 28.56 -17.11 2.43
C TYR A 360 29.44 -16.09 3.17
N THR A 361 30.29 -15.34 2.47
CA THR A 361 31.09 -14.24 3.08
C THR A 361 30.91 -12.90 2.37
N GLY A 362 30.16 -12.92 1.26
CA GLY A 362 30.35 -12.05 0.11
C GLY A 362 31.78 -12.13 -0.47
N ASN A 363 31.94 -11.58 -1.67
CA ASN A 363 33.23 -11.40 -2.34
C ASN A 363 33.34 -10.07 -3.11
N GLY A 364 32.57 -9.05 -2.67
CA GLY A 364 32.86 -7.63 -2.95
C GLY A 364 32.23 -7.04 -4.19
N TRP A 365 31.21 -7.68 -4.76
CA TRP A 365 30.46 -7.14 -5.90
C TRP A 365 29.74 -5.82 -5.55
N MET A 366 29.62 -4.95 -6.55
CA MET A 366 28.88 -3.69 -6.58
C MET A 366 28.32 -3.48 -8.00
N ARG A 367 27.35 -2.58 -8.16
CA ARG A 367 26.84 -2.18 -9.48
C ARG A 367 26.99 -0.67 -9.66
N GLU A 368 27.68 -0.26 -10.72
CA GLU A 368 27.74 1.14 -11.15
C GLU A 368 26.65 1.40 -12.19
N LEU A 369 25.84 2.43 -11.99
CA LEU A 369 24.92 2.97 -12.99
C LEU A 369 25.56 4.23 -13.59
N VAL A 370 26.01 4.15 -14.84
CA VAL A 370 26.61 5.25 -15.61
C VAL A 370 25.54 5.93 -16.46
N PHE A 371 25.34 7.22 -16.21
CA PHE A 371 24.36 8.07 -16.87
C PHE A 371 25.04 8.82 -18.02
N HIS A 372 24.45 8.80 -19.22
CA HIS A 372 24.99 9.40 -20.45
C HIS A 372 24.04 10.51 -20.98
N PRO A 373 24.18 11.78 -20.54
CA PRO A 373 23.18 12.85 -20.77
C PRO A 373 22.94 13.22 -22.24
N LEU A 374 23.93 13.01 -23.11
CA LEU A 374 23.80 13.26 -24.55
C LEU A 374 23.22 12.07 -25.34
N GLU A 375 23.25 10.88 -24.76
CA GLU A 375 22.75 9.65 -25.39
C GLU A 375 21.31 9.33 -24.97
N GLY A 376 20.83 9.89 -23.85
CA GLY A 376 19.54 9.50 -23.27
C GLY A 376 19.57 8.04 -22.80
N ARG A 377 20.67 7.63 -22.17
CA ARG A 377 20.98 6.23 -21.86
C ARG A 377 21.57 6.09 -20.45
N ILE A 378 21.19 5.02 -19.75
CA ILE A 378 21.80 4.57 -18.50
C ILE A 378 22.42 3.19 -18.75
N GLU A 379 23.63 2.98 -18.25
CA GLU A 379 24.43 1.77 -18.44
C GLU A 379 24.80 1.18 -17.08
N ALA A 380 24.31 -0.03 -16.79
CA ALA A 380 24.62 -0.76 -15.57
C ALA A 380 25.83 -1.67 -15.80
N ARG A 381 26.75 -1.64 -14.83
CA ARG A 381 27.96 -2.48 -14.82
C ARG A 381 28.14 -3.11 -13.45
N THR A 382 28.07 -4.43 -13.36
CA THR A 382 28.45 -5.17 -12.15
C THR A 382 29.94 -5.50 -12.16
N PHE A 383 30.63 -5.32 -11.03
CA PHE A 383 32.07 -5.57 -10.85
C PHE A 383 32.39 -5.80 -9.36
N THR A 384 33.60 -6.26 -9.03
CA THR A 384 34.01 -6.54 -7.65
C THR A 384 35.29 -5.82 -7.26
N VAL A 385 35.35 -5.35 -6.01
CA VAL A 385 36.56 -4.74 -5.41
C VAL A 385 37.64 -5.75 -5.01
N GLU A 386 37.38 -7.05 -5.19
CA GLU A 386 38.34 -8.14 -4.98
C GLU A 386 38.97 -8.62 -6.32
N GLU A 387 38.81 -7.88 -7.43
CA GLU A 387 39.53 -8.17 -8.68
C GLU A 387 41.06 -8.23 -8.46
N GLY A 388 41.71 -9.21 -9.09
CA GLY A 388 43.13 -9.51 -8.88
C GLY A 388 43.43 -10.27 -7.57
N ASN A 389 42.49 -10.38 -6.62
CA ASN A 389 42.71 -11.06 -5.36
C ASN A 389 42.67 -12.59 -5.51
N ALA A 390 43.85 -13.19 -5.70
CA ALA A 390 44.05 -14.63 -5.85
C ALA A 390 43.65 -15.50 -4.63
N VAL A 391 43.23 -14.89 -3.51
CA VAL A 391 42.68 -15.58 -2.33
C VAL A 391 41.15 -15.69 -2.40
N VAL A 392 40.49 -14.72 -3.03
CA VAL A 392 39.03 -14.64 -3.18
C VAL A 392 38.58 -15.30 -4.49
N PHE A 393 39.33 -15.07 -5.57
CA PHE A 393 39.08 -15.65 -6.88
C PHE A 393 40.27 -16.50 -7.34
N PRO A 394 40.07 -17.74 -7.83
CA PRO A 394 41.16 -18.56 -8.37
C PRO A 394 41.93 -17.85 -9.50
N GLY A 395 43.22 -17.59 -9.27
CA GLY A 395 44.06 -16.85 -10.22
C GLY A 395 43.77 -15.35 -10.31
N GLY A 396 42.95 -14.79 -9.40
CA GLY A 396 42.62 -13.37 -9.32
C GLY A 396 41.63 -12.87 -10.37
N ARG A 397 40.88 -13.77 -11.04
CA ARG A 397 39.89 -13.41 -12.07
C ARG A 397 38.47 -13.45 -11.49
N PRO A 398 37.74 -12.32 -11.45
CA PRO A 398 36.34 -12.31 -11.03
C PRO A 398 35.49 -13.31 -11.80
N TRP A 399 34.64 -14.03 -11.07
CA TRP A 399 33.66 -14.96 -11.61
C TRP A 399 32.55 -15.14 -10.57
N PHE A 400 31.30 -15.25 -11.01
CA PHE A 400 30.19 -15.56 -10.12
C PHE A 400 30.11 -17.08 -9.91
N PHE A 401 30.10 -17.50 -8.65
CA PHE A 401 30.15 -18.91 -8.27
C PHE A 401 28.76 -19.51 -8.05
N CYS A 402 27.82 -18.71 -7.53
CA CYS A 402 26.42 -19.09 -7.39
C CYS A 402 25.67 -18.85 -8.71
N SER A 403 25.76 -19.82 -9.62
CA SER A 403 25.22 -19.71 -11.00
C SER A 403 24.55 -20.97 -11.57
N PRO A 404 23.55 -20.84 -12.48
CA PRO A 404 22.84 -22.01 -13.05
C PRO A 404 23.74 -22.93 -13.88
N THR A 405 24.91 -22.45 -14.32
CA THR A 405 25.89 -23.24 -15.08
C THR A 405 26.77 -24.14 -14.21
N ASN A 406 26.59 -24.11 -12.88
CA ASN A 406 27.30 -24.94 -11.90
C ASN A 406 26.33 -25.78 -10.99
N PRO A 407 25.26 -26.43 -11.53
CA PRO A 407 24.14 -26.88 -10.69
C PRO A 407 24.36 -28.30 -10.14
N VAL A 408 24.29 -28.46 -8.82
CA VAL A 408 24.29 -29.79 -8.16
C VAL A 408 23.20 -29.90 -7.07
N GLY A 409 22.02 -29.34 -7.37
CA GLY A 409 20.74 -29.55 -6.66
C GLY A 409 20.63 -28.95 -5.24
N PRO A 410 19.49 -29.16 -4.56
CA PRO A 410 18.17 -29.43 -5.13
C PRO A 410 17.61 -28.19 -5.86
N GLU A 411 16.31 -28.16 -6.16
CA GLU A 411 15.62 -27.05 -6.83
C GLU A 411 15.36 -25.87 -5.87
N ASP A 412 16.42 -25.18 -5.49
CA ASP A 412 16.39 -23.90 -4.75
C ASP A 412 16.99 -22.80 -5.64
N HIS A 413 16.36 -21.62 -5.70
CA HIS A 413 16.55 -20.63 -6.77
C HIS A 413 17.43 -19.48 -6.28
N ARG A 414 18.76 -19.60 -6.42
CA ARG A 414 19.74 -18.59 -5.94
C ARG A 414 20.92 -18.46 -6.92
N TRP A 415 20.61 -18.11 -8.17
CA TRP A 415 21.51 -18.31 -9.32
C TRP A 415 21.43 -17.20 -10.40
N TYR A 416 22.47 -16.37 -10.54
CA TYR A 416 22.69 -15.46 -11.68
C TYR A 416 23.72 -16.02 -12.69
N PRO A 417 23.83 -15.48 -13.92
CA PRO A 417 24.87 -15.89 -14.88
C PRO A 417 26.29 -15.80 -14.31
N SER A 418 27.13 -16.81 -14.59
CA SER A 418 28.45 -16.96 -13.95
C SER A 418 29.51 -16.01 -14.52
N ASP A 419 29.36 -15.64 -15.78
CA ASP A 419 30.22 -14.70 -16.47
C ASP A 419 29.83 -13.27 -16.06
N PRO A 420 30.70 -12.48 -15.41
CA PRO A 420 30.39 -11.09 -15.07
C PRO A 420 30.19 -10.20 -16.31
N CYS A 421 30.46 -10.69 -17.53
CA CYS A 421 30.20 -10.03 -18.80
C CYS A 421 28.84 -10.36 -19.43
N ASP A 422 28.02 -11.19 -18.78
CA ASP A 422 26.67 -11.53 -19.24
C ASP A 422 25.73 -10.29 -19.26
N PRO A 423 24.75 -10.21 -20.18
CA PRO A 423 23.73 -9.15 -20.19
C PRO A 423 22.96 -8.92 -18.88
N ALA A 424 22.84 -9.90 -17.98
CA ALA A 424 22.26 -9.67 -16.64
C ALA A 424 23.16 -8.79 -15.73
N HIS A 425 24.45 -8.70 -16.05
CA HIS A 425 25.48 -7.96 -15.30
C HIS A 425 25.98 -6.70 -16.02
N GLN A 426 25.93 -6.67 -17.36
CA GLN A 426 26.37 -5.57 -18.21
C GLN A 426 25.26 -5.21 -19.21
N PHE A 427 24.47 -4.16 -18.93
CA PHE A 427 23.35 -3.75 -19.78
C PHE A 427 23.21 -2.24 -19.89
N SER A 428 22.41 -1.76 -20.85
CA SER A 428 21.99 -0.37 -20.90
C SER A 428 20.60 -0.20 -21.48
N PHE A 429 19.87 0.78 -20.97
CA PHE A 429 18.51 1.12 -21.37
C PHE A 429 18.40 2.62 -21.69
N GLU A 430 17.44 2.98 -22.54
CA GLU A 430 17.13 4.38 -22.86
C GLU A 430 16.32 5.01 -21.71
N HIS A 431 16.68 6.24 -21.33
CA HIS A 431 15.94 7.05 -20.36
C HIS A 431 16.23 8.54 -20.60
N ASP A 432 15.18 9.36 -20.57
CA ASP A 432 15.29 10.81 -20.79
C ASP A 432 15.77 11.52 -19.53
N LEU A 433 17.02 11.98 -19.56
CA LEU A 433 17.65 12.65 -18.42
C LEU A 433 17.30 14.14 -18.29
N ARG A 434 16.46 14.69 -19.16
CA ARG A 434 15.92 16.05 -18.99
C ARG A 434 15.10 16.18 -17.69
N PRO A 435 14.89 17.39 -17.16
CA PRO A 435 13.91 17.60 -16.09
C PRO A 435 12.55 17.03 -16.53
N PRO A 436 11.82 16.28 -15.67
CA PRO A 436 10.52 15.74 -16.02
C PRO A 436 9.54 16.81 -16.50
N ALA A 437 8.58 16.39 -17.34
CA ALA A 437 7.30 17.10 -17.39
C ALA A 437 6.64 17.04 -16.00
N ALA A 438 5.82 18.03 -15.66
CA ALA A 438 5.19 18.11 -14.34
C ALA A 438 4.43 16.80 -14.01
N ASP A 439 4.67 16.27 -12.81
CA ASP A 439 4.20 14.94 -12.40
C ASP A 439 2.69 14.74 -12.59
N VAL A 440 2.33 13.68 -13.31
CA VAL A 440 0.96 13.24 -13.54
C VAL A 440 0.66 12.12 -12.56
N ARG A 441 0.26 12.50 -11.35
CA ARG A 441 -0.29 11.55 -10.38
C ARG A 441 -1.64 11.01 -10.88
N THR A 442 -1.78 9.69 -10.96
CA THR A 442 -3.05 9.02 -11.29
C THR A 442 -3.12 7.63 -10.63
N ASP A 443 -4.27 7.31 -10.05
CA ASP A 443 -4.58 6.00 -9.45
C ASP A 443 -5.07 4.99 -10.50
N ALA A 444 -5.34 5.42 -11.73
CA ALA A 444 -6.07 4.64 -12.76
C ALA A 444 -7.40 4.02 -12.26
N GLY A 445 -7.99 4.60 -11.21
CA GLY A 445 -9.16 4.06 -10.50
C GLY A 445 -8.86 3.07 -9.37
N ARG A 446 -7.61 2.61 -9.21
CA ARG A 446 -7.19 1.67 -8.15
C ARG A 446 -7.14 2.35 -6.78
N ARG A 447 -8.05 1.96 -5.89
CA ARG A 447 -8.23 2.52 -4.55
C ARG A 447 -7.91 1.53 -3.44
N GLY A 448 -7.58 0.28 -3.79
CA GLY A 448 -7.07 -0.70 -2.84
C GLY A 448 -5.85 -0.19 -2.06
N PHE A 449 -5.74 -0.64 -0.81
CA PHE A 449 -4.60 -0.38 0.06
C PHE A 449 -4.44 -1.47 1.13
N THR A 450 -3.19 -1.76 1.47
CA THR A 450 -2.78 -2.73 2.48
C THR A 450 -3.22 -2.30 3.88
N ASP A 451 -3.53 -3.29 4.70
CA ASP A 451 -4.10 -3.14 6.04
C ASP A 451 -3.32 -2.12 6.88
N ARG A 452 -4.06 -1.19 7.49
CA ARG A 452 -3.51 -0.12 8.31
C ARG A 452 -4.19 -0.03 9.67
N THR A 453 -3.42 0.29 10.71
CA THR A 453 -3.99 0.73 11.99
C THR A 453 -4.74 2.05 11.80
N VAL A 454 -5.97 2.08 12.28
CA VAL A 454 -6.89 3.22 12.24
C VAL A 454 -6.68 4.12 13.45
N ASN A 455 -6.59 3.55 14.64
CA ASN A 455 -6.23 4.30 15.84
C ASN A 455 -4.74 4.71 15.82
N THR A 456 -4.37 5.57 16.76
CA THR A 456 -2.97 5.81 17.12
C THR A 456 -2.54 4.70 18.07
N ILE A 457 -1.41 4.05 17.80
CA ILE A 457 -0.86 3.02 18.68
C ILE A 457 -0.47 3.69 20.01
N GLY A 458 -1.16 3.31 21.08
CA GLY A 458 -1.07 3.85 22.43
C GLY A 458 -1.63 2.86 23.45
N ASP A 459 -1.49 3.16 24.74
CA ASP A 459 -1.78 2.21 25.83
C ASP A 459 -3.30 2.00 26.05
N GLY A 460 -3.94 1.08 25.32
CA GLY A 460 -5.34 0.69 25.54
C GLY A 460 -5.90 -0.28 24.48
N ASP A 461 -7.02 -0.91 24.83
CA ASP A 461 -7.88 -1.68 23.94
C ASP A 461 -8.78 -0.76 23.08
N GLN A 462 -9.22 -1.26 21.93
CA GLN A 462 -10.04 -0.52 20.97
C GLN A 462 -11.18 -1.43 20.44
N PHE A 463 -12.43 -0.99 20.48
CA PHE A 463 -13.60 -1.83 20.19
C PHE A 463 -14.66 -1.16 19.29
N ALA A 464 -15.61 -1.97 18.79
CA ALA A 464 -16.81 -1.58 18.05
C ALA A 464 -16.59 -0.57 16.91
N PRO A 465 -15.65 -0.80 15.97
CA PRO A 465 -15.36 0.12 14.89
C PRO A 465 -16.51 0.22 13.89
N ARG A 466 -16.84 1.44 13.48
CA ARG A 466 -17.86 1.74 12.46
C ARG A 466 -17.29 2.65 11.37
N ILE A 467 -17.75 2.48 10.14
CA ILE A 467 -17.26 3.25 8.99
C ILE A 467 -18.39 3.99 8.26
N ALA A 468 -18.11 5.20 7.79
CA ALA A 468 -18.93 5.90 6.79
C ALA A 468 -18.04 6.62 5.78
N GLY A 469 -18.44 6.61 4.51
CA GLY A 469 -17.71 7.26 3.42
C GLY A 469 -18.60 8.08 2.49
N ARG A 470 -17.96 8.83 1.58
CA ARG A 470 -18.61 9.77 0.64
C ARG A 470 -18.31 9.42 -0.82
N PRO A 471 -19.02 10.01 -1.81
CA PRO A 471 -18.72 9.80 -3.22
C PRO A 471 -17.25 10.14 -3.53
N GLY A 472 -16.56 9.27 -4.26
CA GLY A 472 -15.13 9.40 -4.51
C GLY A 472 -14.24 8.78 -3.43
N GLY A 473 -14.81 8.05 -2.46
CA GLY A 473 -14.14 7.05 -1.63
C GLY A 473 -13.56 7.49 -0.29
N ASP A 474 -13.43 8.79 0.00
CA ASP A 474 -12.96 9.26 1.31
C ASP A 474 -13.89 8.79 2.44
N PHE A 475 -13.32 8.42 3.59
CA PHE A 475 -14.05 7.79 4.70
C PHE A 475 -13.63 8.29 6.09
N VAL A 476 -14.49 8.04 7.08
CA VAL A 476 -14.21 8.19 8.51
C VAL A 476 -14.45 6.85 9.20
N ALA A 477 -13.58 6.50 10.14
CA ALA A 477 -13.80 5.43 11.09
C ALA A 477 -14.01 6.01 12.49
N VAL A 478 -14.89 5.40 13.28
CA VAL A 478 -15.14 5.72 14.70
C VAL A 478 -15.11 4.44 15.54
N TRP A 479 -14.71 4.52 16.81
CA TRP A 479 -14.54 3.34 17.69
C TRP A 479 -14.63 3.71 19.19
N GLU A 480 -14.78 2.70 20.05
CA GLU A 480 -14.64 2.78 21.52
C GLU A 480 -13.15 2.62 21.91
N ASP A 481 -12.63 3.45 22.81
CA ASP A 481 -11.21 3.52 23.22
C ASP A 481 -11.09 3.49 24.75
N ASP A 482 -10.30 2.56 25.32
CA ASP A 482 -10.17 2.42 26.79
C ASP A 482 -8.91 3.08 27.40
N SER A 483 -8.12 3.80 26.59
CA SER A 483 -6.81 4.33 26.97
C SER A 483 -6.85 5.53 27.92
N SER A 484 -8.04 6.04 28.25
CA SER A 484 -8.26 7.35 28.86
C SER A 484 -7.56 7.51 30.22
N PRO A 485 -6.52 8.36 30.34
CA PRO A 485 -5.85 8.60 31.63
C PRO A 485 -6.64 9.56 32.56
N ALA A 486 -7.80 10.04 32.12
CA ALA A 486 -8.55 11.12 32.78
C ALA A 486 -9.35 10.64 33.99
N ASP A 487 -9.89 9.43 33.92
CA ASP A 487 -10.78 8.82 34.91
C ASP A 487 -10.33 7.41 35.32
N GLY A 488 -9.77 6.62 34.40
CA GLY A 488 -8.96 5.44 34.66
C GLY A 488 -9.33 4.20 33.83
N ALA A 489 -8.31 3.37 33.56
CA ALA A 489 -8.41 2.18 32.70
C ALA A 489 -9.66 1.32 32.97
N GLY A 490 -10.44 1.07 31.91
CA GLY A 490 -11.73 0.37 31.94
C GLY A 490 -12.96 1.26 31.75
N ASN A 491 -12.80 2.58 31.67
CA ASN A 491 -13.76 3.49 31.05
C ASN A 491 -13.47 3.66 29.55
N LEU A 492 -14.50 4.01 28.79
CA LEU A 492 -14.47 4.02 27.32
C LEU A 492 -14.85 5.40 26.80
N ASP A 493 -13.98 5.97 25.97
CA ASP A 493 -14.20 7.19 25.17
C ASP A 493 -14.58 6.82 23.72
N VAL A 494 -15.17 7.76 22.97
CA VAL A 494 -15.50 7.54 21.54
C VAL A 494 -14.57 8.37 20.67
N MET A 495 -13.85 7.70 19.78
CA MET A 495 -12.81 8.31 18.94
C MET A 495 -13.19 8.31 17.46
N ALA A 496 -12.56 9.17 16.66
CA ALA A 496 -12.75 9.27 15.22
C ALA A 496 -11.47 9.64 14.46
N ARG A 497 -11.27 9.13 13.23
CA ARG A 497 -10.18 9.53 12.32
C ARG A 497 -10.62 9.42 10.86
N GLY A 498 -10.19 10.38 10.03
CA GLY A 498 -10.61 10.49 8.63
C GLY A 498 -9.49 10.23 7.63
N PHE A 499 -9.84 9.57 6.52
CA PHE A 499 -8.91 9.07 5.50
C PHE A 499 -9.40 9.39 4.08
N ALA A 500 -8.45 9.54 3.17
CA ALA A 500 -8.71 9.59 1.74
C ALA A 500 -9.02 8.18 1.21
N ALA A 501 -9.67 8.10 0.04
CA ALA A 501 -10.05 6.82 -0.57
C ALA A 501 -8.95 5.75 -0.60
N GLY A 502 -7.70 6.15 -0.89
CA GLY A 502 -6.53 5.27 -0.88
C GLY A 502 -5.88 5.09 0.50
N GLY A 503 -6.61 5.18 1.62
CA GLY A 503 -6.15 4.86 2.98
C GLY A 503 -5.21 5.86 3.67
N CYS A 504 -4.90 6.99 3.04
CA CYS A 504 -4.02 8.03 3.58
C CYS A 504 -4.78 9.02 4.49
N GLN A 505 -4.17 9.48 5.59
CA GLN A 505 -4.85 10.33 6.57
C GLN A 505 -5.28 11.70 5.99
N ARG A 506 -6.56 12.07 6.18
CA ARG A 506 -7.10 13.42 5.91
C ARG A 506 -7.11 14.30 7.16
N PHE A 507 -7.50 13.76 8.31
CA PHE A 507 -7.42 14.44 9.61
C PHE A 507 -6.99 13.47 10.71
N ALA A 508 -6.28 13.98 11.72
CA ALA A 508 -5.75 13.18 12.83
C ALA A 508 -6.87 12.64 13.74
N GLN A 509 -6.56 11.66 14.58
CA GLN A 509 -7.48 11.13 15.58
C GLN A 509 -8.02 12.26 16.48
N LEU A 510 -9.32 12.22 16.75
CA LEU A 510 -10.03 13.17 17.62
C LEU A 510 -11.02 12.46 18.55
N GLU A 511 -11.30 13.10 19.67
CA GLU A 511 -12.26 12.72 20.71
C GLU A 511 -13.66 13.24 20.34
N VAL A 512 -14.67 12.36 20.32
CA VAL A 512 -16.03 12.66 19.86
C VAL A 512 -16.90 13.14 21.01
N ASN A 513 -16.89 12.45 22.15
CA ASN A 513 -17.42 12.98 23.39
C ASN A 513 -16.54 14.16 23.88
N PRO A 514 -17.08 15.14 24.62
CA PRO A 514 -16.33 16.23 25.24
C PRO A 514 -16.20 16.07 26.76
N THR A 515 -16.66 14.91 27.27
CA THR A 515 -16.71 14.54 28.67
C THR A 515 -16.17 13.12 28.76
N THR A 516 -14.94 12.97 29.23
CA THR A 516 -14.22 11.70 29.42
C THR A 516 -14.43 11.22 30.87
N ALA A 517 -15.69 10.96 31.19
CA ALA A 517 -16.10 10.52 32.52
C ALA A 517 -17.37 9.68 32.38
N GLY A 518 -17.44 8.57 33.13
CA GLY A 518 -18.52 7.61 32.99
C GLY A 518 -18.17 6.55 31.94
N GLN A 519 -19.10 6.23 31.06
CA GLN A 519 -18.91 5.25 29.99
C GLN A 519 -19.54 5.78 28.69
N GLN A 520 -18.76 5.91 27.62
CA GLN A 520 -19.23 6.30 26.29
C GLN A 520 -19.04 5.13 25.31
N ARG A 521 -20.13 4.63 24.72
CA ARG A 521 -20.17 3.31 24.06
C ARG A 521 -21.08 3.25 22.84
N ALA A 522 -21.07 2.11 22.16
CA ALA A 522 -21.90 1.77 21.00
C ALA A 522 -21.95 2.89 19.95
N PRO A 523 -20.80 3.35 19.44
CA PRO A 523 -20.78 4.42 18.45
C PRO A 523 -21.47 3.99 17.15
N ALA A 524 -22.08 4.95 16.47
CA ALA A 524 -22.60 4.83 15.12
C ALA A 524 -22.30 6.11 14.35
N VAL A 525 -21.93 5.97 13.07
CA VAL A 525 -21.54 7.11 12.21
C VAL A 525 -22.26 7.08 10.88
N GLY A 526 -22.56 8.27 10.34
CA GLY A 526 -23.02 8.45 8.97
C GLY A 526 -22.44 9.71 8.34
N MET A 527 -22.29 9.72 7.02
CA MET A 527 -21.63 10.79 6.26
C MET A 527 -22.52 11.30 5.12
N ALA A 528 -22.54 12.61 4.92
CA ALA A 528 -23.24 13.28 3.83
C ALA A 528 -22.36 13.36 2.56
N ALA A 529 -22.94 13.74 1.42
CA ALA A 529 -22.21 13.76 0.15
C ALA A 529 -21.08 14.80 0.08
N ASP A 530 -21.07 15.80 0.97
CA ASP A 530 -19.97 16.76 1.12
C ASP A 530 -18.82 16.23 2.01
N GLY A 531 -18.99 15.07 2.66
CA GLY A 531 -18.05 14.51 3.63
C GLY A 531 -18.23 15.02 5.06
N SER A 532 -19.22 15.88 5.32
CA SER A 532 -19.62 16.20 6.68
C SER A 532 -20.32 14.99 7.31
N PHE A 533 -20.03 14.72 8.59
CA PHE A 533 -20.51 13.51 9.27
C PHE A 533 -21.22 13.82 10.59
N VAL A 534 -21.91 12.81 11.12
CA VAL A 534 -22.54 12.79 12.43
C VAL A 534 -22.16 11.48 13.11
N VAL A 535 -21.74 11.56 14.37
CA VAL A 535 -21.53 10.40 15.24
C VAL A 535 -22.57 10.44 16.36
N ALA A 536 -23.13 9.28 16.71
CA ALA A 536 -24.01 9.09 17.86
C ALA A 536 -23.48 7.96 18.76
N TRP A 537 -23.71 8.04 20.08
CA TRP A 537 -23.22 7.08 21.08
C TRP A 537 -24.16 6.99 22.30
N GLU A 538 -24.07 5.90 23.07
CA GLU A 538 -24.69 5.77 24.41
C GLU A 538 -23.71 6.25 25.50
N ASP A 539 -24.19 6.96 26.51
CA ASP A 539 -23.35 7.74 27.43
C ASP A 539 -23.93 7.79 28.87
N ASP A 540 -23.12 7.42 29.86
CA ASP A 540 -23.43 7.48 31.31
C ASP A 540 -22.54 8.52 32.03
N ASN A 541 -22.48 9.76 31.53
CA ASN A 541 -21.52 10.79 31.99
C ASN A 541 -21.66 11.32 33.43
N ASP A 542 -22.71 10.96 34.18
CA ASP A 542 -22.76 11.18 35.63
C ASP A 542 -22.48 9.92 36.48
N GLY A 543 -22.20 8.79 35.81
CA GLY A 543 -21.84 7.50 36.42
C GLY A 543 -22.95 6.89 37.26
N ASN A 544 -24.22 7.14 36.91
CA ASN A 544 -25.37 6.64 37.65
C ASN A 544 -25.81 5.23 37.20
N GLY A 545 -25.34 4.77 36.04
CA GLY A 545 -25.65 3.49 35.43
C GLY A 545 -26.85 3.53 34.48
N VAL A 546 -27.27 4.72 34.02
CA VAL A 546 -28.40 4.92 33.11
C VAL A 546 -27.96 5.69 31.88
N PHE A 547 -27.78 4.96 30.79
CA PHE A 547 -27.26 5.49 29.54
C PHE A 547 -28.28 6.41 28.85
N GLN A 548 -27.79 7.47 28.23
CA GLN A 548 -28.52 8.42 27.39
C GLN A 548 -27.91 8.45 26.00
N ILE A 549 -28.68 8.78 24.96
CA ILE A 549 -28.12 8.89 23.60
C ILE A 549 -27.67 10.32 23.31
N TYR A 550 -26.46 10.45 22.78
CA TYR A 550 -25.93 11.73 22.31
C TYR A 550 -25.52 11.68 20.85
N ALA A 551 -25.42 12.85 20.22
CA ALA A 551 -24.90 13.02 18.86
C ALA A 551 -24.09 14.32 18.69
N ARG A 552 -23.06 14.27 17.83
CA ARG A 552 -22.18 15.41 17.48
C ARG A 552 -21.90 15.43 15.98
N GLY A 553 -21.84 16.63 15.41
CA GLY A 553 -21.65 16.83 13.97
C GLY A 553 -20.29 17.43 13.63
N PHE A 554 -19.67 16.96 12.54
CA PHE A 554 -18.34 17.38 12.08
C PHE A 554 -18.33 17.72 10.58
N ARG A 555 -17.29 18.42 10.11
CA ARG A 555 -16.98 18.63 8.68
C ARG A 555 -16.03 17.55 8.15
N ASP A 556 -15.78 17.54 6.84
CA ASP A 556 -14.86 16.61 6.16
C ASP A 556 -13.37 16.78 6.53
N ASP A 557 -13.08 17.78 7.38
CA ASP A 557 -11.78 18.11 7.97
C ASP A 557 -11.74 17.90 9.50
N GLY A 558 -12.74 17.22 10.07
CA GLY A 558 -12.82 16.89 11.50
C GLY A 558 -13.18 18.06 12.42
N ARG A 559 -13.33 19.30 11.93
CA ARG A 559 -13.75 20.42 12.79
C ARG A 559 -15.26 20.38 13.07
N GLU A 560 -15.63 20.60 14.34
CA GLU A 560 -17.02 20.60 14.82
C GLU A 560 -17.95 21.49 13.98
N ARG A 561 -19.04 20.87 13.50
CA ARG A 561 -20.10 21.45 12.68
C ARG A 561 -21.33 21.79 13.54
N PHE A 562 -21.64 20.96 14.54
CA PHE A 562 -22.52 21.33 15.65
C PHE A 562 -22.08 20.64 16.96
N ALA A 563 -22.18 21.38 18.07
CA ALA A 563 -21.89 20.88 19.41
C ALA A 563 -22.90 19.82 19.88
N VAL A 564 -22.46 18.98 20.82
CA VAL A 564 -23.18 17.81 21.35
C VAL A 564 -24.65 18.08 21.68
N ARG A 565 -25.50 17.14 21.30
CA ARG A 565 -26.93 17.09 21.60
C ARG A 565 -27.27 15.77 22.29
N THR A 566 -28.03 15.80 23.39
CA THR A 566 -28.83 14.64 23.79
C THR A 566 -29.91 14.42 22.73
N VAL A 567 -30.14 13.18 22.35
CA VAL A 567 -31.06 12.80 21.27
C VAL A 567 -32.45 12.54 21.83
N ASN A 568 -32.59 11.60 22.76
CA ASN A 568 -33.84 11.32 23.46
C ASN A 568 -34.28 12.53 24.30
N SER A 569 -35.59 12.83 24.35
CA SER A 569 -36.11 13.91 25.22
C SER A 569 -36.71 13.45 26.55
N VAL A 570 -36.80 12.13 26.76
CA VAL A 570 -37.12 11.52 28.05
C VAL A 570 -35.87 10.81 28.56
N ALA A 571 -35.43 11.19 29.76
CA ALA A 571 -34.27 10.64 30.48
C ALA A 571 -34.71 9.78 31.68
N ALA A 572 -35.77 9.00 31.46
CA ALA A 572 -36.22 7.95 32.37
C ALA A 572 -36.01 6.62 31.64
N GLY A 573 -35.67 5.57 32.38
CA GLY A 573 -35.29 4.30 31.77
C GLY A 573 -33.90 4.32 31.13
N GLN A 574 -33.48 3.18 30.57
CA GLN A 574 -32.25 3.07 29.80
C GLN A 574 -32.48 3.53 28.36
N GLN A 575 -31.52 4.25 27.77
CA GLN A 575 -31.45 4.49 26.33
C GLN A 575 -30.12 4.00 25.75
N ARG A 576 -30.17 3.09 24.77
CA ARG A 576 -29.03 2.26 24.35
C ARG A 576 -28.92 2.01 22.84
N ARG A 577 -27.74 1.56 22.41
CA ARG A 577 -27.38 1.13 21.05
C ARG A 577 -27.95 2.02 19.94
N PRO A 578 -27.45 3.26 19.79
CA PRO A 578 -27.92 4.13 18.75
C PRO A 578 -27.51 3.63 17.35
N ALA A 579 -28.41 3.78 16.39
CA ALA A 579 -28.08 3.80 14.97
C ALA A 579 -28.35 5.20 14.41
N VAL A 580 -27.51 5.65 13.47
CA VAL A 580 -27.67 6.93 12.77
C VAL A 580 -27.68 6.71 11.26
N ALA A 581 -28.59 7.40 10.58
CA ALA A 581 -28.62 7.49 9.13
C ALA A 581 -28.53 8.96 8.70
N VAL A 582 -27.59 9.27 7.80
CA VAL A 582 -27.34 10.61 7.27
C VAL A 582 -27.68 10.63 5.79
N ALA A 583 -28.54 11.55 5.37
CA ALA A 583 -28.92 11.75 3.98
C ALA A 583 -27.83 12.53 3.21
N PRO A 584 -27.80 12.48 1.86
CA PRO A 584 -26.80 13.19 1.07
C PRO A 584 -26.69 14.71 1.32
N ASP A 585 -27.76 15.34 1.83
CA ASP A 585 -27.81 16.76 2.20
C ASP A 585 -27.51 17.07 3.69
N GLY A 586 -27.05 16.08 4.45
CA GLY A 586 -26.67 16.21 5.85
C GLY A 586 -27.81 16.17 6.86
N ARG A 587 -29.09 16.11 6.44
CA ARG A 587 -30.19 15.74 7.36
C ARG A 587 -29.94 14.36 7.92
N PHE A 588 -30.33 14.11 9.17
CA PHE A 588 -30.10 12.81 9.80
C PHE A 588 -31.26 12.37 10.68
N VAL A 589 -31.27 11.07 10.99
CA VAL A 589 -32.19 10.41 11.91
C VAL A 589 -31.36 9.52 12.82
N VAL A 590 -31.70 9.49 14.11
CA VAL A 590 -31.13 8.57 15.09
C VAL A 590 -32.26 7.69 15.63
N ALA A 591 -31.99 6.40 15.82
CA ALA A 591 -32.89 5.44 16.46
C ALA A 591 -32.14 4.67 17.57
N TRP A 592 -32.84 4.25 18.63
CA TRP A 592 -32.25 3.64 19.82
C TRP A 592 -33.17 2.61 20.50
N GLU A 593 -32.58 1.74 21.33
CA GLU A 593 -33.28 0.87 22.29
C GLU A 593 -33.65 1.67 23.55
N ASP A 594 -34.87 1.54 24.06
CA ASP A 594 -35.44 2.40 25.10
C ASP A 594 -36.28 1.60 26.11
N ASP A 595 -36.03 1.76 27.41
CA ASP A 595 -36.71 1.06 28.54
C ASP A 595 -37.36 2.10 29.48
N GLN A 596 -38.14 3.04 28.93
CA GLN A 596 -38.58 4.27 29.63
C GLN A 596 -39.27 4.07 30.98
N ASP A 597 -40.06 3.01 31.13
CA ASP A 597 -40.79 2.67 32.36
C ASP A 597 -40.06 1.67 33.27
N GLY A 598 -38.96 1.08 32.79
CA GLY A 598 -38.04 0.29 33.61
C GLY A 598 -38.55 -1.11 33.96
N ASP A 599 -39.34 -1.74 33.09
CA ASP A 599 -39.77 -3.13 33.26
C ASP A 599 -38.81 -4.15 32.63
N GLY A 600 -37.91 -3.70 31.74
CA GLY A 600 -36.87 -4.49 31.08
C GLY A 600 -37.20 -4.88 29.63
N ASP A 601 -38.40 -4.60 29.12
CA ASP A 601 -38.74 -4.78 27.71
C ASP A 601 -38.38 -3.53 26.90
N LEU A 602 -37.19 -3.57 26.27
CA LEU A 602 -36.69 -2.53 25.37
C LEU A 602 -37.63 -2.34 24.17
N GLN A 603 -37.84 -1.09 23.79
CA GLN A 603 -38.65 -0.65 22.66
C GLN A 603 -37.79 0.19 21.70
N ILE A 604 -38.17 0.34 20.43
CA ILE A 604 -37.36 1.08 19.45
C ILE A 604 -37.96 2.45 19.13
N TRP A 605 -37.22 3.49 19.48
CA TRP A 605 -37.59 4.89 19.25
C TRP A 605 -36.69 5.57 18.23
N MET A 606 -37.14 6.69 17.68
CA MET A 606 -36.42 7.50 16.71
C MET A 606 -36.68 9.02 16.84
N ARG A 607 -35.69 9.82 16.42
CA ARG A 607 -35.76 11.29 16.31
C ARG A 607 -35.08 11.77 15.03
N GLY A 608 -35.69 12.77 14.37
CA GLY A 608 -35.18 13.37 13.14
C GLY A 608 -34.62 14.77 13.33
N PHE A 609 -33.52 15.07 12.65
CA PHE A 609 -32.79 16.33 12.73
C PHE A 609 -32.55 16.95 11.35
N ALA A 610 -32.39 18.27 11.31
CA ALA A 610 -31.82 19.00 10.19
C ALA A 610 -30.28 18.96 10.25
N ALA A 611 -29.62 19.36 9.16
CA ALA A 611 -28.16 19.24 9.04
C ALA A 611 -27.39 19.99 10.14
N ASP A 612 -27.90 21.12 10.63
CA ASP A 612 -27.29 21.91 11.72
C ASP A 612 -27.51 21.33 13.13
N GLY A 613 -28.13 20.14 13.24
CA GLY A 613 -28.48 19.52 14.51
C GLY A 613 -29.69 20.15 15.20
N SER A 614 -30.49 20.96 14.50
CA SER A 614 -31.81 21.37 14.98
C SER A 614 -32.85 20.24 14.82
N GLU A 615 -33.82 20.17 15.74
CA GLU A 615 -34.88 19.16 15.70
C GLU A 615 -35.78 19.37 14.47
N ARG A 616 -36.15 18.26 13.82
CA ARG A 616 -36.95 18.23 12.60
C ARG A 616 -38.22 17.37 12.75
N PHE A 617 -38.19 16.35 13.60
CA PHE A 617 -39.37 15.76 14.24
C PHE A 617 -38.99 15.17 15.61
N ALA A 618 -39.89 15.33 16.60
CA ALA A 618 -39.74 14.82 17.96
C ALA A 618 -39.88 13.28 18.06
N ASP A 619 -39.60 12.73 19.24
CA ASP A 619 -39.54 11.29 19.53
C ASP A 619 -40.81 10.53 19.08
N ARG A 620 -40.59 9.38 18.43
CA ARG A 620 -41.65 8.42 18.03
C ARG A 620 -41.13 7.00 18.17
N SER A 621 -41.97 6.07 18.63
CA SER A 621 -41.72 4.63 18.44
C SER A 621 -41.81 4.27 16.96
N VAL A 622 -41.11 3.20 16.55
CA VAL A 622 -41.22 2.60 15.21
C VAL A 622 -42.24 1.47 15.13
N HIS A 623 -42.85 1.08 16.26
CA HIS A 623 -43.93 0.08 16.37
C HIS A 623 -45.15 0.68 17.10
N ASP A 624 -46.31 0.04 16.97
CA ASP A 624 -47.60 0.56 17.46
C ASP A 624 -48.17 -0.35 18.59
N ASP A 625 -47.29 -1.16 19.17
CA ASP A 625 -47.56 -2.29 20.06
C ASP A 625 -46.46 -2.41 21.13
N ASP A 626 -46.85 -2.52 22.40
CA ASP A 626 -45.97 -2.32 23.57
C ASP A 626 -45.58 -3.62 24.31
N ALA A 627 -45.95 -4.81 23.80
CA ALA A 627 -45.74 -6.09 24.50
C ALA A 627 -44.48 -6.80 23.99
N GLY A 628 -43.61 -7.27 24.88
CA GLY A 628 -42.36 -7.96 24.48
C GLY A 628 -41.24 -7.01 24.08
N ASN A 629 -40.13 -7.57 23.60
CA ASN A 629 -38.84 -6.88 23.52
C ASN A 629 -38.44 -6.58 22.06
N ARG A 630 -37.93 -5.38 21.78
CA ARG A 630 -37.33 -4.98 20.49
C ARG A 630 -35.92 -4.44 20.69
N ARG A 631 -34.99 -4.88 19.84
CA ARG A 631 -33.54 -4.67 20.02
C ARG A 631 -32.82 -4.39 18.71
N ARG A 632 -31.61 -3.84 18.82
CA ARG A 632 -30.65 -3.52 17.75
C ARG A 632 -31.29 -2.84 16.54
N PRO A 633 -31.70 -1.57 16.68
CA PRO A 633 -32.13 -0.80 15.53
C PRO A 633 -30.97 -0.65 14.54
N ALA A 634 -31.26 -0.80 13.25
CA ALA A 634 -30.37 -0.38 12.17
C ALA A 634 -31.15 0.52 11.20
N LEU A 635 -30.44 1.46 10.57
CA LEU A 635 -31.02 2.50 9.72
C LEU A 635 -30.33 2.58 8.36
N ALA A 636 -31.10 2.73 7.30
CA ALA A 636 -30.61 3.14 5.99
C ALA A 636 -31.26 4.47 5.56
N ALA A 637 -30.45 5.45 5.18
CA ALA A 637 -30.94 6.70 4.58
C ALA A 637 -31.32 6.47 3.12
N LEU A 638 -32.40 7.12 2.67
CA LEU A 638 -32.83 7.13 1.28
C LEU A 638 -32.41 8.46 0.60
N PRO A 639 -32.26 8.52 -0.73
CA PRO A 639 -31.79 9.72 -1.43
C PRO A 639 -32.68 10.98 -1.28
N ASP A 640 -33.97 10.82 -0.95
CA ASP A 640 -34.89 11.93 -0.61
C ASP A 640 -34.79 12.39 0.87
N GLY A 641 -34.01 11.67 1.67
CA GLY A 641 -33.88 11.81 3.11
C GLY A 641 -35.03 11.18 3.91
N GLY A 642 -35.84 10.32 3.28
CA GLY A 642 -36.58 9.26 3.98
C GLY A 642 -35.62 8.17 4.47
N PHE A 643 -36.14 7.13 5.11
CA PHE A 643 -35.31 6.09 5.73
C PHE A 643 -36.06 4.77 5.93
N ILE A 644 -35.30 3.69 6.09
CA ILE A 644 -35.78 2.37 6.55
C ILE A 644 -35.22 2.13 7.95
N VAL A 645 -36.04 1.59 8.85
CA VAL A 645 -35.62 1.04 10.14
C VAL A 645 -35.78 -0.48 10.11
N THR A 646 -34.81 -1.22 10.62
CA THR A 646 -34.89 -2.67 10.88
C THR A 646 -34.50 -2.99 12.32
N TRP A 647 -35.09 -4.01 12.94
CA TRP A 647 -34.82 -4.39 14.34
C TRP A 647 -35.10 -5.88 14.63
N GLU A 648 -34.52 -6.41 15.72
CA GLU A 648 -34.86 -7.70 16.33
C GLU A 648 -36.18 -7.54 17.12
N ASP A 649 -37.19 -8.38 16.92
CA ASP A 649 -38.53 -8.25 17.54
C ASP A 649 -39.04 -9.58 18.12
N ASP A 650 -39.44 -9.54 19.39
CA ASP A 650 -40.07 -10.63 20.17
C ASP A 650 -41.45 -10.14 20.65
N GLY A 651 -42.24 -9.61 19.73
CA GLY A 651 -43.48 -8.87 20.00
C GLY A 651 -44.69 -9.70 20.46
N ASP A 652 -44.57 -11.03 20.56
CA ASP A 652 -45.51 -11.89 21.29
C ASP A 652 -44.95 -12.42 22.62
N GLY A 653 -43.71 -12.05 22.98
CA GLY A 653 -43.05 -12.38 24.24
C GLY A 653 -42.75 -13.88 24.41
N ASN A 654 -42.43 -14.56 23.31
CA ASN A 654 -42.19 -16.00 23.29
C ASN A 654 -40.69 -16.38 23.40
N GLY A 655 -39.78 -15.42 23.20
CA GLY A 655 -38.33 -15.59 23.27
C GLY A 655 -37.63 -15.93 21.94
N TYR A 656 -38.32 -15.89 20.81
CA TYR A 656 -37.81 -16.17 19.47
C TYR A 656 -37.86 -14.91 18.59
N TYR A 657 -36.70 -14.29 18.40
CA TYR A 657 -36.60 -12.98 17.74
C TYR A 657 -36.74 -13.12 16.23
N GLN A 658 -37.55 -12.25 15.64
CA GLN A 658 -37.76 -12.11 14.19
C GLN A 658 -37.17 -10.78 13.71
N ILE A 659 -36.75 -10.67 12.45
CA ILE A 659 -36.33 -9.37 11.92
C ILE A 659 -37.56 -8.63 11.40
N HIS A 660 -37.80 -7.44 11.93
CA HIS A 660 -38.85 -6.53 11.45
C HIS A 660 -38.27 -5.32 10.73
N ALA A 661 -39.11 -4.70 9.89
CA ALA A 661 -38.81 -3.45 9.20
C ALA A 661 -40.02 -2.52 9.13
N ARG A 662 -39.78 -1.21 9.07
CA ARG A 662 -40.77 -0.16 8.75
C ARG A 662 -40.07 0.97 8.00
N GLY A 663 -40.77 1.56 7.04
CA GLY A 663 -40.22 2.62 6.17
C GLY A 663 -40.89 3.95 6.40
N PHE A 664 -40.10 5.02 6.40
CA PHE A 664 -40.58 6.37 6.70
C PHE A 664 -40.25 7.35 5.58
N GLY A 665 -41.12 8.35 5.45
CA GLY A 665 -40.90 9.53 4.64
C GLY A 665 -39.92 10.48 5.35
N PRO A 666 -39.42 11.51 4.66
CA PRO A 666 -38.39 12.36 5.22
C PRO A 666 -38.75 12.99 6.57
N ASP A 667 -39.99 13.45 6.72
CA ASP A 667 -40.59 14.06 7.92
C ASP A 667 -40.92 13.06 9.06
N GLY A 668 -40.53 11.80 8.92
CA GLY A 668 -40.82 10.74 9.88
C GLY A 668 -42.28 10.29 9.88
N ALA A 669 -43.07 10.67 8.87
CA ALA A 669 -44.38 10.04 8.61
C ALA A 669 -44.17 8.61 8.05
N GLU A 670 -45.11 7.70 8.29
CA GLU A 670 -45.03 6.35 7.70
C GLU A 670 -45.08 6.42 6.16
N ARG A 671 -44.21 5.62 5.52
CA ARG A 671 -44.15 5.44 4.06
C ARG A 671 -44.36 3.97 3.67
N LEU A 672 -43.88 3.04 4.49
CA LEU A 672 -44.10 1.59 4.39
C LEU A 672 -44.49 1.07 5.78
N ALA A 673 -45.67 0.47 5.90
CA ALA A 673 -46.17 -0.13 7.14
C ALA A 673 -45.31 -1.33 7.58
N ARG A 674 -45.27 -1.62 8.89
CA ARG A 674 -44.41 -2.67 9.50
C ARG A 674 -44.60 -4.04 8.84
N TRP A 675 -43.49 -4.75 8.56
CA TRP A 675 -43.49 -6.14 8.08
C TRP A 675 -42.33 -6.97 8.67
N THR A 676 -42.38 -8.30 8.51
CA THR A 676 -41.31 -9.24 8.89
C THR A 676 -40.40 -9.49 7.67
N VAL A 677 -39.08 -9.39 7.87
CA VAL A 677 -38.05 -9.42 6.81
C VAL A 677 -37.61 -10.84 6.47
N ASN A 678 -37.36 -11.69 7.47
CA ASN A 678 -37.09 -13.12 7.25
C ASN A 678 -38.38 -13.84 6.80
N ARG A 679 -38.25 -14.91 6.00
CA ARG A 679 -39.39 -15.71 5.53
C ARG A 679 -39.51 -17.04 6.26
N VAL A 680 -38.37 -17.63 6.61
CA VAL A 680 -38.27 -18.72 7.58
C VAL A 680 -38.29 -18.10 8.97
N ALA A 681 -39.11 -18.65 9.86
CA ALA A 681 -39.32 -18.20 11.24
C ALA A 681 -39.05 -19.36 12.24
N ASP A 682 -38.35 -20.39 11.77
CA ASP A 682 -37.77 -21.43 12.63
C ASP A 682 -36.47 -20.88 13.25
N GLY A 683 -36.18 -21.27 14.48
CA GLY A 683 -34.98 -20.84 15.20
C GLY A 683 -34.99 -19.36 15.60
N GLN A 684 -33.83 -18.71 15.52
CA GLN A 684 -33.61 -17.34 16.02
C GLN A 684 -33.03 -16.42 14.95
N GLN A 685 -33.53 -15.18 14.86
CA GLN A 685 -33.01 -14.15 13.97
C GLN A 685 -32.51 -12.92 14.74
N TYR A 686 -31.24 -12.56 14.56
CA TYR A 686 -30.54 -11.51 15.31
C TYR A 686 -29.69 -10.58 14.42
N ARG A 687 -29.22 -9.46 14.99
CA ARG A 687 -28.30 -8.48 14.40
C ARG A 687 -28.64 -8.07 12.95
N PRO A 688 -29.78 -7.40 12.73
CA PRO A 688 -30.10 -6.89 11.41
C PRO A 688 -29.15 -5.76 11.00
N ALA A 689 -28.71 -5.78 9.74
CA ALA A 689 -27.99 -4.67 9.10
C ALA A 689 -28.71 -4.29 7.79
N VAL A 690 -28.80 -3.01 7.47
CA VAL A 690 -29.56 -2.52 6.31
C VAL A 690 -28.83 -1.39 5.59
N ALA A 691 -28.82 -1.44 4.26
CA ALA A 691 -28.27 -0.40 3.39
C ALA A 691 -29.14 -0.22 2.13
N ALA A 692 -29.09 0.97 1.53
CA ALA A 692 -29.99 1.37 0.44
C ALA A 692 -29.26 1.90 -0.80
N ASP A 693 -29.89 1.73 -1.97
CA ASP A 693 -29.39 2.16 -3.28
C ASP A 693 -29.91 3.55 -3.71
N ALA A 694 -29.37 4.07 -4.81
CA ALA A 694 -29.75 5.39 -5.35
C ALA A 694 -31.16 5.46 -5.96
N ALA A 695 -31.85 4.33 -6.14
CA ALA A 695 -33.27 4.26 -6.49
C ALA A 695 -34.17 4.15 -5.25
N GLY A 696 -33.59 4.03 -4.05
CA GLY A 696 -34.27 3.88 -2.77
C GLY A 696 -34.67 2.44 -2.42
N GLY A 697 -34.26 1.44 -3.21
CA GLY A 697 -34.33 0.03 -2.82
C GLY A 697 -33.26 -0.29 -1.77
N PHE A 698 -33.37 -1.45 -1.12
CA PHE A 698 -32.54 -1.78 0.04
C PHE A 698 -32.32 -3.27 0.23
N VAL A 699 -31.21 -3.61 0.89
CA VAL A 699 -30.84 -4.98 1.27
C VAL A 699 -30.77 -5.05 2.78
N VAL A 700 -31.34 -6.11 3.37
CA VAL A 700 -31.23 -6.42 4.80
C VAL A 700 -30.44 -7.71 4.95
N LEU A 701 -29.43 -7.71 5.83
CA LEU A 701 -28.77 -8.91 6.34
C LEU A 701 -29.20 -9.21 7.78
N TRP A 702 -29.08 -10.46 8.21
CA TRP A 702 -29.21 -10.88 9.62
C TRP A 702 -28.40 -12.14 9.93
N GLN A 703 -28.18 -12.39 11.22
CA GLN A 703 -27.76 -13.69 11.75
C GLN A 703 -28.98 -14.61 11.94
N ASP A 704 -28.88 -15.85 11.50
CA ASP A 704 -29.93 -16.87 11.53
C ASP A 704 -29.38 -18.14 12.24
N ASP A 705 -30.03 -18.59 13.31
CA ASP A 705 -29.74 -19.86 14.00
C ASP A 705 -31.00 -20.74 13.93
N PRO A 706 -31.26 -21.40 12.78
CA PRO A 706 -32.55 -22.03 12.48
C PRO A 706 -32.80 -23.30 13.30
N GLU A 707 -31.75 -23.99 13.73
CA GLU A 707 -31.84 -25.14 14.64
C GLU A 707 -31.89 -24.74 16.14
N ASN A 708 -31.59 -23.48 16.49
CA ASN A 708 -31.42 -23.00 17.86
C ASN A 708 -30.36 -23.83 18.63
N ASP A 709 -29.20 -24.04 18.01
CA ASP A 709 -28.06 -24.75 18.59
C ASP A 709 -26.78 -23.89 18.73
N GLY A 710 -26.82 -22.64 18.22
CA GLY A 710 -25.71 -21.69 18.22
C GLY A 710 -24.90 -21.65 16.91
N ASN A 711 -25.30 -22.39 15.88
CA ASN A 711 -24.65 -22.41 14.56
C ASN A 711 -25.07 -21.22 13.67
N TYR A 712 -24.85 -19.99 14.14
CA TYR A 712 -25.27 -18.77 13.42
C TYR A 712 -24.76 -18.69 11.99
N GLN A 713 -25.68 -18.52 11.05
CA GLN A 713 -25.48 -18.31 9.61
C GLN A 713 -25.79 -16.85 9.26
N ILE A 714 -25.29 -16.33 8.13
CA ILE A 714 -25.64 -15.01 7.62
C ILE A 714 -26.62 -15.13 6.45
N PHE A 715 -27.76 -14.43 6.52
CA PHE A 715 -28.76 -14.39 5.45
C PHE A 715 -28.93 -12.98 4.88
N ALA A 716 -29.42 -12.89 3.64
CA ALA A 716 -29.71 -11.65 2.91
C ALA A 716 -31.10 -11.69 2.27
N ARG A 717 -31.82 -10.56 2.26
CA ARG A 717 -33.04 -10.35 1.46
C ARG A 717 -33.09 -8.94 0.88
N GLY A 718 -33.57 -8.80 -0.35
CA GLY A 718 -33.59 -7.54 -1.10
C GLY A 718 -34.99 -7.03 -1.39
N PHE A 719 -35.16 -5.71 -1.33
CA PHE A 719 -36.44 -5.02 -1.52
C PHE A 719 -36.30 -3.85 -2.49
N GLU A 720 -37.37 -3.60 -3.25
CA GLU A 720 -37.55 -2.37 -4.01
C GLU A 720 -37.97 -1.20 -3.11
N ALA A 721 -37.88 0.02 -3.63
CA ALA A 721 -38.16 1.25 -2.87
C ALA A 721 -39.55 1.33 -2.23
N ASP A 722 -40.55 0.59 -2.75
CA ASP A 722 -41.91 0.48 -2.21
C ASP A 722 -42.14 -0.79 -1.36
N GLY A 723 -41.08 -1.45 -0.89
CA GLY A 723 -41.14 -2.60 0.02
C GLY A 723 -41.52 -3.93 -0.64
N ARG A 724 -41.68 -3.98 -1.96
CA ARG A 724 -41.83 -5.26 -2.69
C ARG A 724 -40.51 -6.02 -2.69
N GLU A 725 -40.57 -7.35 -2.63
CA GLU A 725 -39.40 -8.24 -2.79
C GLU A 725 -38.70 -8.00 -4.15
N ARG A 726 -37.39 -7.74 -4.10
CA ARG A 726 -36.48 -7.71 -5.25
C ARG A 726 -35.83 -9.07 -5.46
N PHE A 727 -35.36 -9.69 -4.38
CA PHE A 727 -34.91 -11.08 -4.34
C PHE A 727 -35.29 -11.75 -3.02
N ALA A 728 -35.61 -13.04 -3.09
CA ALA A 728 -35.95 -13.87 -1.94
C ALA A 728 -34.74 -14.09 -1.01
N ASP A 729 -35.01 -14.60 0.19
CA ASP A 729 -33.99 -14.82 1.21
C ASP A 729 -33.02 -15.97 0.89
N PHE A 730 -31.72 -15.72 1.09
CA PHE A 730 -30.64 -16.68 0.81
C PHE A 730 -29.45 -16.54 1.76
N ARG A 731 -28.66 -17.61 1.93
CA ARG A 731 -27.46 -17.63 2.78
C ARG A 731 -26.23 -17.01 2.10
N VAL A 732 -25.58 -16.09 2.80
CA VAL A 732 -24.42 -15.30 2.36
C VAL A 732 -23.12 -16.07 2.53
N ASN A 733 -22.90 -16.73 3.66
CA ASN A 733 -21.72 -17.58 3.91
C ASN A 733 -21.79 -18.88 3.09
N GLN A 734 -20.66 -19.28 2.49
CA GLN A 734 -20.58 -20.50 1.68
C GLN A 734 -20.49 -21.77 2.54
N ASN A 735 -19.61 -21.80 3.55
CA ASN A 735 -19.60 -22.88 4.54
C ASN A 735 -20.88 -22.82 5.42
N GLY A 736 -21.29 -23.95 5.98
CA GLY A 736 -22.39 -24.03 6.96
C GLY A 736 -22.00 -24.56 8.33
N ASP A 737 -20.73 -24.95 8.49
CA ASP A 737 -20.14 -25.38 9.75
C ASP A 737 -19.40 -24.19 10.39
N GLY A 738 -19.54 -24.03 11.72
CA GLY A 738 -18.87 -22.99 12.51
C GLY A 738 -19.67 -21.70 12.64
N GLN A 739 -19.15 -20.73 13.40
CA GLN A 739 -19.93 -19.53 13.77
C GLN A 739 -19.72 -18.37 12.80
N HIS A 740 -20.81 -17.85 12.24
CA HIS A 740 -20.83 -16.66 11.39
C HIS A 740 -21.61 -15.53 12.09
N LEU A 741 -20.92 -14.45 12.49
CA LEU A 741 -21.45 -13.42 13.41
C LEU A 741 -21.26 -11.99 12.88
N ALA A 742 -22.00 -11.04 13.45
CA ALA A 742 -21.86 -9.60 13.21
C ALA A 742 -21.84 -9.20 11.71
N PRO A 743 -22.92 -9.46 10.95
CA PRO A 743 -22.99 -9.06 9.56
C PRO A 743 -23.11 -7.54 9.41
N ALA A 744 -22.36 -6.97 8.46
CA ALA A 744 -22.54 -5.60 7.98
C ALA A 744 -22.67 -5.57 6.45
N VAL A 745 -23.31 -4.53 5.92
CA VAL A 745 -23.69 -4.43 4.50
C VAL A 745 -23.52 -3.02 3.96
N SER A 746 -23.02 -2.92 2.73
CA SER A 746 -22.93 -1.66 1.99
C SER A 746 -23.38 -1.84 0.54
N VAL A 747 -24.02 -0.81 -0.02
CA VAL A 747 -24.77 -0.87 -1.29
C VAL A 747 -24.35 0.31 -2.18
N ALA A 748 -24.02 0.01 -3.44
CA ALA A 748 -23.65 1.00 -4.46
C ALA A 748 -24.89 1.64 -5.12
N ASP A 749 -24.71 2.70 -5.90
CA ASP A 749 -25.81 3.38 -6.62
C ASP A 749 -26.55 2.44 -7.59
N SER A 750 -25.85 1.41 -8.08
CA SER A 750 -26.38 0.36 -8.95
C SER A 750 -27.26 -0.68 -8.24
N GLY A 751 -27.30 -0.67 -6.91
CA GLY A 751 -27.90 -1.72 -6.08
C GLY A 751 -27.02 -2.96 -5.87
N ALA A 752 -25.85 -3.04 -6.51
CA ALA A 752 -24.84 -4.05 -6.17
C ALA A 752 -24.34 -3.83 -4.72
N PHE A 753 -24.03 -4.91 -4.01
CA PHE A 753 -23.77 -4.85 -2.57
C PHE A 753 -22.66 -5.79 -2.12
N VAL A 754 -22.06 -5.48 -0.97
CA VAL A 754 -21.07 -6.30 -0.28
C VAL A 754 -21.58 -6.60 1.12
N ALA A 755 -21.47 -7.86 1.52
CA ALA A 755 -21.66 -8.33 2.88
C ALA A 755 -20.29 -8.65 3.50
N VAL A 756 -20.11 -8.31 4.78
CA VAL A 756 -18.95 -8.72 5.60
C VAL A 756 -19.44 -9.33 6.92
N TRP A 757 -18.68 -10.27 7.50
CA TRP A 757 -19.02 -10.93 8.77
C TRP A 757 -17.78 -11.51 9.47
N GLN A 758 -17.90 -11.79 10.77
CA GLN A 758 -16.93 -12.58 11.55
C GLN A 758 -17.14 -14.07 11.31
N ASP A 759 -16.07 -14.84 11.16
CA ASP A 759 -16.14 -16.23 10.70
C ASP A 759 -15.18 -17.14 11.48
N ASP A 760 -15.73 -18.14 12.18
CA ASP A 760 -15.02 -19.23 12.85
C ASP A 760 -15.41 -20.58 12.19
N SER A 761 -15.28 -20.65 10.86
CA SER A 761 -15.80 -21.78 10.06
C SER A 761 -14.92 -23.04 10.02
N ASP A 762 -13.77 -23.04 10.69
CA ASP A 762 -13.02 -24.24 11.06
C ASP A 762 -13.24 -24.67 12.53
N GLY A 763 -13.94 -23.85 13.31
CA GLY A 763 -14.25 -24.09 14.73
C GLY A 763 -13.04 -24.06 15.64
N ASN A 764 -11.96 -23.35 15.27
CA ASN A 764 -10.77 -23.22 16.12
C ASN A 764 -10.99 -22.22 17.29
N GLY A 765 -12.00 -21.36 17.18
CA GLY A 765 -12.35 -20.32 18.16
C GLY A 765 -11.76 -18.95 17.86
N SER A 766 -11.20 -18.75 16.66
CA SER A 766 -10.51 -17.51 16.25
C SER A 766 -11.12 -16.94 14.97
N TYR A 767 -11.94 -15.90 15.16
CA TYR A 767 -12.70 -15.28 14.08
C TYR A 767 -11.80 -14.58 13.06
N GLN A 768 -12.09 -14.83 11.79
CA GLN A 768 -11.58 -14.10 10.63
C GLN A 768 -12.65 -13.13 10.11
N ILE A 769 -12.29 -12.08 9.36
CA ILE A 769 -13.27 -11.27 8.64
C ILE A 769 -13.46 -11.85 7.25
N ARG A 770 -14.67 -12.31 6.94
CA ARG A 770 -15.05 -12.80 5.61
C ARG A 770 -15.96 -11.81 4.92
N ALA A 771 -15.91 -11.82 3.59
CA ALA A 771 -16.65 -10.89 2.75
C ALA A 771 -17.08 -11.57 1.44
N ARG A 772 -18.22 -11.11 0.87
CA ARG A 772 -18.76 -11.61 -0.41
C ARG A 772 -19.55 -10.50 -1.12
N ALA A 773 -19.41 -10.43 -2.45
CA ALA A 773 -19.98 -9.35 -3.26
C ALA A 773 -21.07 -9.87 -4.21
N PHE A 774 -22.13 -9.09 -4.38
CA PHE A 774 -23.34 -9.46 -5.11
C PHE A 774 -23.80 -8.36 -6.08
N THR A 775 -24.52 -8.76 -7.12
CA THR A 775 -25.26 -7.85 -8.00
C THR A 775 -26.54 -7.38 -7.33
N ALA A 776 -27.19 -6.36 -7.89
CA ALA A 776 -28.51 -5.89 -7.44
C ALA A 776 -29.60 -6.97 -7.45
N ALA A 777 -29.43 -8.05 -8.21
CA ALA A 777 -30.34 -9.18 -8.26
C ALA A 777 -30.06 -10.27 -7.21
N GLY A 778 -29.09 -10.05 -6.30
CA GLY A 778 -28.68 -11.03 -5.29
C GLY A 778 -27.81 -12.17 -5.84
N THR A 779 -27.39 -12.12 -7.10
CA THR A 779 -26.44 -13.09 -7.66
C THR A 779 -25.01 -12.73 -7.28
N GLU A 780 -24.14 -13.70 -7.09
CA GLU A 780 -22.71 -13.45 -6.80
C GLU A 780 -22.05 -12.60 -7.92
N ARG A 781 -21.31 -11.56 -7.52
CA ARG A 781 -20.36 -10.78 -8.34
C ARG A 781 -18.93 -11.21 -8.05
N ARG A 782 -18.60 -11.50 -6.79
CA ARG A 782 -17.30 -12.05 -6.36
C ARG A 782 -17.54 -13.12 -5.29
N ALA A 783 -16.93 -14.28 -5.48
CA ALA A 783 -16.87 -15.36 -4.50
C ALA A 783 -16.25 -14.88 -3.17
N GLU A 784 -16.49 -15.65 -2.12
CA GLU A 784 -16.11 -15.33 -0.74
C GLU A 784 -14.58 -15.18 -0.55
N TRP A 785 -14.15 -14.19 0.22
CA TRP A 785 -12.74 -13.93 0.54
C TRP A 785 -12.54 -13.52 2.01
N THR A 786 -11.33 -13.69 2.53
CA THR A 786 -10.91 -13.12 3.82
C THR A 786 -10.46 -11.67 3.60
N ALA A 787 -10.99 -10.73 4.38
CA ALA A 787 -10.74 -9.29 4.22
C ALA A 787 -9.51 -8.79 4.97
N ASN A 788 -9.22 -9.37 6.14
CA ASN A 788 -7.98 -9.16 6.90
C ASN A 788 -6.82 -9.95 6.27
N ARG A 789 -5.62 -9.37 6.24
CA ARG A 789 -4.40 -10.02 5.72
C ARG A 789 -3.72 -10.94 6.73
N PHE A 790 -3.74 -10.56 8.01
CA PHE A 790 -3.17 -11.33 9.11
C PHE A 790 -4.26 -12.17 9.77
N ALA A 791 -4.01 -13.48 9.91
CA ALA A 791 -4.96 -14.45 10.46
C ALA A 791 -4.52 -15.03 11.82
N ASP A 792 -3.41 -14.53 12.37
CA ASP A 792 -3.07 -14.70 13.77
C ASP A 792 -4.03 -13.85 14.62
N GLY A 793 -4.32 -14.27 15.85
CA GLY A 793 -5.18 -13.51 16.77
C GLY A 793 -6.69 -13.64 16.51
N GLN A 794 -7.43 -12.59 16.85
CA GLN A 794 -8.90 -12.53 16.78
C GLN A 794 -9.35 -11.28 16.02
N GLN A 795 -10.03 -11.46 14.88
CA GLN A 795 -10.61 -10.36 14.12
C GLN A 795 -12.14 -10.26 14.33
N ARG A 796 -12.64 -9.10 14.76
CA ARG A 796 -14.03 -8.94 15.25
C ARG A 796 -14.74 -7.67 14.78
N ALA A 797 -16.07 -7.66 14.98
CA ALA A 797 -16.98 -6.54 14.73
C ALA A 797 -16.73 -5.75 13.42
N PRO A 798 -16.78 -6.40 12.25
CA PRO A 798 -16.49 -5.74 10.99
C PRO A 798 -17.60 -4.78 10.56
N ASP A 799 -17.22 -3.67 9.93
CA ASP A 799 -18.13 -2.77 9.23
C ASP A 799 -17.54 -2.39 7.84
N VAL A 800 -18.39 -2.02 6.89
CA VAL A 800 -18.00 -1.90 5.47
C VAL A 800 -18.59 -0.67 4.78
N PHE A 801 -17.74 0.02 4.01
CA PHE A 801 -18.14 1.07 3.08
C PHE A 801 -17.79 0.65 1.64
N LEU A 802 -18.80 0.63 0.77
CA LEU A 802 -18.67 0.41 -0.67
C LEU A 802 -18.79 1.76 -1.39
N GLU A 803 -17.85 2.09 -2.28
CA GLU A 803 -17.93 3.31 -3.10
C GLU A 803 -19.17 3.25 -4.00
N ARG A 804 -19.75 4.40 -4.32
CA ARG A 804 -21.04 4.50 -5.03
C ARG A 804 -21.03 3.91 -6.45
N SER A 805 -19.88 3.82 -7.13
CA SER A 805 -19.79 3.05 -8.38
C SER A 805 -19.96 1.53 -8.15
N GLY A 806 -19.54 1.05 -6.99
CA GLY A 806 -19.47 -0.35 -6.60
C GLY A 806 -18.10 -1.00 -6.88
N ASP A 807 -17.07 -0.25 -7.28
CA ASP A 807 -15.81 -0.84 -7.78
C ASP A 807 -14.66 -0.80 -6.77
N SER A 808 -14.83 -0.14 -5.62
CA SER A 808 -13.87 -0.16 -4.51
C SER A 808 -14.59 -0.13 -3.17
N LEU A 809 -13.99 -0.71 -2.14
CA LEU A 809 -14.54 -0.79 -0.79
C LEU A 809 -13.45 -0.68 0.28
N VAL A 810 -13.88 -0.33 1.49
CA VAL A 810 -13.06 -0.38 2.71
C VAL A 810 -13.80 -1.18 3.77
N VAL A 811 -13.11 -2.12 4.41
CA VAL A 811 -13.58 -2.84 5.60
C VAL A 811 -12.80 -2.33 6.81
N VAL A 812 -13.46 -2.19 7.96
CA VAL A 812 -12.83 -1.94 9.27
C VAL A 812 -13.13 -3.09 10.22
N TRP A 813 -12.23 -3.40 11.16
CA TRP A 813 -12.41 -4.45 12.16
C TRP A 813 -11.57 -4.23 13.43
N GLU A 814 -11.98 -4.86 14.54
CA GLU A 814 -11.17 -5.06 15.75
C GLU A 814 -10.16 -6.18 15.49
N ASP A 815 -8.92 -6.06 15.97
CA ASP A 815 -7.85 -7.04 15.75
C ASP A 815 -6.91 -7.11 16.97
N ASP A 816 -6.64 -8.30 17.52
CA ASP A 816 -5.58 -8.48 18.56
C ASP A 816 -4.21 -8.92 18.01
N MET A 817 -4.05 -8.91 16.67
CA MET A 817 -2.79 -8.87 15.91
C MET A 817 -1.77 -10.00 16.16
N ASP A 818 -1.08 -9.99 17.30
CA ASP A 818 -0.08 -10.98 17.72
C ASP A 818 -0.62 -11.91 18.84
N GLY A 819 -1.90 -11.75 19.20
CA GLY A 819 -2.54 -12.46 20.30
C GLY A 819 -2.09 -12.02 21.70
N ASN A 820 -1.43 -10.86 21.85
CA ASN A 820 -1.04 -10.33 23.16
C ASN A 820 -2.24 -9.89 24.02
N GLY A 821 -3.41 -9.72 23.38
CA GLY A 821 -4.68 -9.38 24.01
C GLY A 821 -5.06 -7.90 23.98
N ALA A 822 -4.24 -7.03 23.38
CA ALA A 822 -4.56 -5.62 23.14
C ALA A 822 -5.21 -5.43 21.76
N TYR A 823 -6.52 -5.15 21.74
CA TYR A 823 -7.27 -4.93 20.51
C TYR A 823 -6.94 -3.57 19.89
N GLN A 824 -6.76 -3.54 18.58
CA GLN A 824 -6.56 -2.34 17.76
C GLN A 824 -7.61 -2.30 16.66
N ILE A 825 -7.86 -1.13 16.07
CA ILE A 825 -8.73 -1.03 14.90
C ILE A 825 -7.88 -1.04 13.64
N LEU A 826 -8.20 -1.92 12.69
CA LEU A 826 -7.60 -1.92 11.36
C LEU A 826 -8.61 -1.55 10.26
N ALA A 827 -8.08 -1.11 9.12
CA ALA A 827 -8.81 -0.90 7.89
C ALA A 827 -8.01 -1.43 6.69
N GLY A 828 -8.69 -2.15 5.80
CA GLY A 828 -8.15 -2.66 4.53
C GLY A 828 -9.00 -2.20 3.35
N GLY A 829 -8.36 -1.77 2.26
CA GLY A 829 -9.02 -1.27 1.06
C GLY A 829 -8.89 -2.25 -0.12
N LEU A 830 -9.98 -2.49 -0.85
CA LEU A 830 -10.01 -3.44 -1.96
C LEU A 830 -10.75 -2.88 -3.18
N ASP A 831 -10.15 -3.04 -4.36
CA ASP A 831 -10.83 -2.87 -5.64
C ASP A 831 -11.55 -4.17 -6.05
N LEU A 832 -12.82 -4.05 -6.46
CA LEU A 832 -13.63 -5.16 -6.98
C LEU A 832 -13.43 -5.34 -8.48
N PRO A 833 -13.57 -6.58 -9.01
CA PRO A 833 -13.59 -6.80 -10.45
C PRO A 833 -14.82 -6.13 -11.10
N PRO A 834 -14.68 -5.54 -12.30
CA PRO A 834 -15.78 -4.89 -13.03
C PRO A 834 -16.92 -5.86 -13.34
#